data_AF-A0A9Q1RK86-F1
#
_entry.id   AF-A0A9Q1RK86-F1
#
_cell.length_a   1.000
_cell.length_b   1.000
_cell.length_c   1.000
_cell.angle_alpha   90.00
_cell.angle_beta   90.00
_cell.angle_gamma   90.00
#
_symmetry.space_group_name_H-M   'P 1'
#
loop_
_entity.id
_entity.type
_entity.pdbx_description
1 polymer ?
#
loop_
_entity_poly.entity_id
_entity_poly.type
_entity_poly.pdbx_seq_one_letter_code
_entity_poly.pdbx_strand_id
1 'polypeptide(L)'
;MLKEEEQFDWAMMYRNIKNSGGVKGIDVFLSEVSLHDVRIEPNSMHGIAQQTNLEYLLMLDVDSLGWSFRKTAGLETPGNPYGGWEAPNCELRGHFILSHYLSASAQMWASTHNDSLKQKMSAVVSALSACQEKTGSGYLSAFPSELFDRFEAIKPVWAPYYTIHKILAGLLDQYIVAGNDQALKMTTWMAEYFYNRVQNVITKYTIERHWRSLNEETGGMNDVLYRLYSVTGDSKHLLLAHLFDKPCFLGLLALKADDISGFHANTHIPIVVGTQLRYEVTGDPLYKEIATYFMDIINSTHSYATGGTSVGEFWSDPKRLASTLQTENVESCTTYNMLKVSRHLFRWTKEMAYADYYERALTNGVLSIQRGRDPGVMIYMLPLARGSSKARSYHRWGTQFNDFWCCYGTGIESFSKLGDSIYFEEKGNPPGLYIIQYIPSSFNWKSRQVSVSQKIEPVVSWDNLLRVTITISSNGHATGASSMLNLRIPIWTHSNGAKATLNGNDLSLPTPGNFLSITKTWGQSDKITLELPMILRTETIKDDRPEYASVQAILYGPYLLAGHSSGDWDIETKSTTALTDLMTPVPADYNSDLISLMQQSGDTTFVLTNSNQSIQMEKFPEAGTDAAVSATFRLISLDKSSVRPSQHKDLVGKQVMLELFDLPGMFISQQGQEQSLGVAGSSDEGGSLFRLTAGLDGKDDTVSLESEAQKGCYIYSGVDYKSGSTVKLSCNSKSSDDGFKQAASFKLGKGISEYHPISFVAKGAKRNFILSPLLSFRDESYTVSFRSLAKYPVSSSCDLCLLNNITV
;
A
#
# COMPACT_ATOMS: atom_id res chain seq x y z
N MET A 1 -25.24 40.98 4.48
CA MET A 1 -24.34 42.02 3.91
C MET A 1 -23.01 41.88 4.64
N LEU A 2 -22.04 41.16 4.07
CA LEU A 2 -20.65 41.38 4.45
C LEU A 2 -20.29 42.72 3.83
N LYS A 3 -20.32 43.79 4.63
CA LYS A 3 -19.87 45.09 4.16
C LYS A 3 -18.37 44.99 3.84
N GLU A 4 -17.89 45.78 2.89
CA GLU A 4 -16.44 45.98 2.67
C GLU A 4 -15.69 46.30 3.97
N GLU A 5 -16.39 46.86 4.98
CA GLU A 5 -15.90 47.05 6.35
C GLU A 5 -15.47 45.75 7.04
N GLU A 6 -16.18 44.61 6.90
CA GLU A 6 -15.80 43.33 7.52
C GLU A 6 -14.65 42.62 6.78
N GLN A 7 -14.55 42.76 5.46
CA GLN A 7 -13.34 42.33 4.72
C GLN A 7 -12.12 43.17 5.12
N PHE A 8 -12.31 44.47 5.33
CA PHE A 8 -11.30 45.35 5.90
C PHE A 8 -10.96 44.96 7.34
N ASP A 9 -11.94 44.54 8.15
CA ASP A 9 -11.75 44.15 9.54
C ASP A 9 -10.99 42.83 9.66
N TRP A 10 -11.25 41.84 8.80
CA TRP A 10 -10.48 40.60 8.74
C TRP A 10 -9.05 40.82 8.20
N ALA A 11 -8.90 41.63 7.16
CA ALA A 11 -7.58 42.02 6.64
C ALA A 11 -6.80 42.89 7.64
N MET A 12 -7.48 43.70 8.47
CA MET A 12 -6.89 44.48 9.56
C MET A 12 -6.58 43.62 10.79
N MET A 13 -7.45 42.69 11.17
CA MET A 13 -7.20 41.70 12.24
C MET A 13 -5.99 40.85 11.87
N TYR A 14 -5.84 40.50 10.59
CA TYR A 14 -4.71 39.75 10.08
C TYR A 14 -3.44 40.60 9.90
N ARG A 15 -3.55 41.86 9.45
CA ARG A 15 -2.44 42.83 9.53
C ARG A 15 -2.01 43.05 10.97
N ASN A 16 -2.93 43.03 11.94
CA ASN A 16 -2.62 43.11 13.36
C ASN A 16 -1.95 41.83 13.86
N ILE A 17 -2.35 40.63 13.44
CA ILE A 17 -1.61 39.37 13.73
C ILE A 17 -0.19 39.42 13.15
N LYS A 18 -0.02 40.01 11.97
CA LYS A 18 1.29 40.17 11.31
C LYS A 18 2.14 41.32 11.90
N ASN A 19 1.52 42.37 12.41
CA ASN A 19 2.16 43.60 12.91
C ASN A 19 2.26 43.68 14.44
N SER A 20 1.55 42.83 15.21
CA SER A 20 1.74 42.70 16.65
C SER A 20 3.10 42.06 16.89
N GLY A 21 4.12 42.92 17.02
CA GLY A 21 5.51 42.56 17.18
C GLY A 21 5.68 41.50 18.27
N GLY A 22 6.14 40.32 17.87
CA GLY A 22 6.48 39.25 18.80
C GLY A 22 6.12 37.82 18.41
N VAL A 23 5.87 37.44 17.15
CA VAL A 23 6.02 36.02 16.77
C VAL A 23 7.52 35.76 16.56
N LYS A 24 8.22 35.50 17.67
CA LYS A 24 9.57 34.93 17.65
C LYS A 24 9.50 33.58 16.93
N GLY A 25 9.97 33.54 15.69
CA GLY A 25 10.23 32.33 14.91
C GLY A 25 8.97 31.65 14.38
N ILE A 26 8.64 31.86 13.09
CA ILE A 26 8.12 30.72 12.33
C ILE A 26 9.27 29.72 12.35
N ASP A 27 9.13 28.63 13.11
CA ASP A 27 10.10 27.54 13.14
C ASP A 27 10.52 27.21 11.70
N VAL A 28 11.83 27.07 11.46
CA VAL A 28 12.37 26.78 10.12
C VAL A 28 11.83 25.41 9.69
N PHE A 29 10.73 25.40 8.95
CA PHE A 29 10.13 24.20 8.40
C PHE A 29 11.12 23.51 7.46
N LEU A 30 11.10 22.19 7.46
CA LEU A 30 11.82 21.45 6.43
C LEU A 30 11.22 21.76 5.06
N SER A 31 12.11 22.10 4.13
CA SER A 31 11.80 22.35 2.72
C SER A 31 11.70 21.02 1.98
N GLU A 32 10.68 20.93 1.14
CA GLU A 32 10.46 19.77 0.29
C GLU A 32 11.48 19.75 -0.85
N VAL A 33 11.99 18.56 -1.16
CA VAL A 33 12.89 18.34 -2.29
C VAL A 33 12.06 18.19 -3.57
N SER A 34 12.57 18.74 -4.68
CA SER A 34 11.92 18.60 -5.98
C SER A 34 12.01 17.15 -6.48
N LEU A 35 10.90 16.61 -6.96
CA LEU A 35 10.87 15.31 -7.65
C LEU A 35 11.79 15.26 -8.88
N HIS A 36 12.06 16.41 -9.51
CA HIS A 36 13.03 16.54 -10.61
C HIS A 36 14.44 16.11 -10.24
N ASP A 37 14.79 16.17 -8.96
CA ASP A 37 16.13 15.90 -8.46
C ASP A 37 16.27 14.50 -7.85
N VAL A 38 15.19 13.72 -7.76
CA VAL A 38 15.17 12.38 -7.16
C VAL A 38 14.85 11.32 -8.21
N ARG A 39 15.67 10.27 -8.29
CA ARG A 39 15.44 9.10 -9.16
C ARG A 39 15.45 7.82 -8.34
N ILE A 40 14.38 7.05 -8.41
CA ILE A 40 14.28 5.74 -7.80
C ILE A 40 14.95 4.70 -8.71
N GLU A 41 15.64 3.71 -8.14
CA GLU A 41 16.22 2.64 -8.94
C GLU A 41 15.13 1.77 -9.58
N PRO A 42 15.15 1.53 -10.91
CA PRO A 42 14.07 0.84 -11.62
C PRO A 42 13.80 -0.60 -11.14
N ASN A 43 14.84 -1.31 -10.68
CA ASN A 43 14.74 -2.70 -10.24
C ASN A 43 14.23 -2.84 -8.80
N SER A 44 14.10 -1.74 -8.06
CA SER A 44 13.54 -1.76 -6.71
C SER A 44 12.03 -2.00 -6.75
N MET A 45 11.44 -2.47 -5.65
CA MET A 45 9.98 -2.64 -5.51
C MET A 45 9.21 -1.34 -5.85
N HIS A 46 9.71 -0.19 -5.38
CA HIS A 46 9.13 1.12 -5.65
C HIS A 46 9.30 1.53 -7.13
N GLY A 47 10.45 1.21 -7.74
CA GLY A 47 10.71 1.47 -9.16
C GLY A 47 9.80 0.67 -10.08
N ILE A 48 9.58 -0.62 -9.78
CA ILE A 48 8.63 -1.47 -10.51
C ILE A 48 7.21 -0.90 -10.39
N ALA A 49 6.78 -0.52 -9.19
CA ALA A 49 5.45 0.04 -8.98
C ALA A 49 5.23 1.37 -9.73
N GLN A 50 6.26 2.24 -9.72
CA GLN A 50 6.28 3.49 -10.49
C GLN A 50 6.20 3.22 -12.00
N GLN A 51 6.96 2.25 -12.51
CA GLN A 51 6.98 1.90 -13.93
C GLN A 51 5.63 1.32 -14.41
N THR A 52 5.03 0.42 -13.64
CA THR A 52 3.68 -0.12 -13.90
C THR A 52 2.64 1.00 -13.97
N ASN A 53 2.76 2.01 -13.12
CA ASN A 53 1.88 3.18 -13.16
C ASN A 53 2.16 4.09 -14.37
N LEU A 54 3.42 4.28 -14.76
CA LEU A 54 3.79 5.04 -15.96
C LEU A 54 3.20 4.39 -17.22
N GLU A 55 3.26 3.07 -17.33
CA GLU A 55 2.64 2.32 -18.43
C GLU A 55 1.13 2.57 -18.48
N TYR A 56 0.46 2.57 -17.33
CA TYR A 56 -0.96 2.91 -17.24
C TYR A 56 -1.27 4.33 -17.72
N LEU A 57 -0.52 5.34 -17.25
CA LEU A 57 -0.72 6.74 -17.67
C LEU A 57 -0.50 6.96 -19.17
N LEU A 58 0.37 6.16 -19.81
CA LEU A 58 0.63 6.24 -21.24
C LEU A 58 -0.46 5.54 -22.07
N MET A 59 -1.09 4.49 -21.54
CA MET A 59 -2.20 3.77 -22.21
C MET A 59 -3.46 4.62 -22.36
N LEU A 60 -3.69 5.59 -21.46
CA LEU A 60 -4.86 6.46 -21.55
C LEU A 60 -4.77 7.41 -22.76
N ASP A 61 -5.88 7.51 -23.49
CA ASP A 61 -6.03 8.33 -24.68
C ASP A 61 -6.48 9.77 -24.35
N VAL A 62 -5.80 10.76 -24.93
CA VAL A 62 -6.03 12.19 -24.70
C VAL A 62 -7.44 12.62 -25.14
N ASP A 63 -7.94 12.04 -26.24
CA ASP A 63 -9.23 12.41 -26.79
C ASP A 63 -10.39 11.86 -25.95
N SER A 64 -10.25 10.61 -25.49
CA SER A 64 -11.16 9.98 -24.55
C SER A 64 -11.17 10.68 -23.18
N LEU A 65 -10.01 11.22 -22.74
CA LEU A 65 -9.91 12.07 -21.54
C LEU A 65 -10.64 13.43 -21.75
N GLY A 66 -10.51 14.07 -22.91
CA GLY A 66 -11.18 15.36 -23.17
C GLY A 66 -12.69 15.30 -23.39
N TRP A 67 -13.26 14.10 -23.54
CA TRP A 67 -14.60 13.88 -24.10
C TRP A 67 -15.74 14.60 -23.35
N SER A 68 -15.85 14.40 -22.02
CA SER A 68 -16.96 14.94 -21.22
C SER A 68 -16.92 16.48 -21.12
N PHE A 69 -15.72 17.07 -21.15
CA PHE A 69 -15.51 18.51 -21.11
C PHE A 69 -15.86 19.15 -22.45
N ARG A 70 -15.38 18.56 -23.56
CA ARG A 70 -15.74 18.99 -24.93
C ARG A 70 -17.26 18.95 -25.13
N LYS A 71 -17.92 17.89 -24.66
CA LYS A 71 -19.39 17.77 -24.71
C LYS A 71 -20.10 18.88 -23.93
N THR A 72 -19.60 19.23 -22.75
CA THR A 72 -20.18 20.31 -21.91
C THR A 72 -19.94 21.70 -22.51
N ALA A 73 -18.78 21.92 -23.12
CA ALA A 73 -18.43 23.17 -23.82
C ALA A 73 -19.06 23.30 -25.22
N GLY A 74 -19.74 22.25 -25.73
CA GLY A 74 -20.32 22.22 -27.07
C GLY A 74 -19.30 22.12 -28.20
N LEU A 75 -18.14 21.50 -27.95
CA LEU A 75 -17.08 21.21 -28.93
C LEU A 75 -17.22 19.79 -29.51
N GLU A 76 -16.57 19.53 -30.64
CA GLU A 76 -16.48 18.19 -31.21
C GLU A 76 -15.77 17.22 -30.25
N THR A 77 -16.29 16.01 -30.12
CA THR A 77 -15.80 14.98 -29.20
C THR A 77 -15.19 13.81 -29.97
N PRO A 78 -13.93 13.90 -30.44
CA PRO A 78 -13.23 12.71 -30.91
C PRO A 78 -12.98 11.79 -29.69
N GLY A 79 -13.17 10.48 -29.87
CA GLY A 79 -12.97 9.46 -28.81
C GLY A 79 -14.26 8.89 -28.20
N ASN A 80 -14.08 7.91 -27.31
CA ASN A 80 -15.16 7.24 -26.59
C ASN A 80 -15.12 7.64 -25.10
N PRO A 81 -16.28 7.82 -24.43
CA PRO A 81 -16.30 8.09 -23.01
C PRO A 81 -15.83 6.86 -22.23
N TYR A 82 -15.10 7.10 -21.14
CA TYR A 82 -14.72 6.09 -20.18
C TYR A 82 -15.92 5.62 -19.32
N GLY A 83 -15.81 4.42 -18.75
CA GLY A 83 -16.84 3.81 -17.91
C GLY A 83 -16.87 4.28 -16.46
N GLY A 84 -17.67 3.62 -15.62
CA GLY A 84 -17.69 3.82 -14.17
C GLY A 84 -18.16 5.21 -13.76
N TRP A 85 -17.45 5.84 -12.82
CA TRP A 85 -17.79 7.17 -12.32
C TRP A 85 -17.46 8.30 -13.31
N GLU A 86 -16.76 7.99 -14.40
CA GLU A 86 -16.49 8.89 -15.53
C GLU A 86 -17.52 8.76 -16.66
N ALA A 87 -18.52 7.87 -16.49
CA ALA A 87 -19.58 7.69 -17.47
C ALA A 87 -20.36 9.00 -17.72
N PRO A 88 -20.89 9.24 -18.93
CA PRO A 88 -21.55 10.49 -19.30
C PRO A 88 -22.76 10.88 -18.43
N ASN A 89 -23.37 9.90 -17.76
CA ASN A 89 -24.52 10.03 -16.89
C ASN A 89 -24.16 10.16 -15.40
N CYS A 90 -22.90 10.00 -15.02
CA CYS A 90 -22.45 10.12 -13.64
C CYS A 90 -22.31 11.60 -13.23
N GLU A 91 -22.74 11.94 -12.01
CA GLU A 91 -22.61 13.30 -11.45
C GLU A 91 -21.16 13.61 -11.01
N LEU A 92 -20.32 12.59 -10.80
CA LEU A 92 -18.88 12.73 -10.45
C LEU A 92 -17.93 12.82 -11.65
N ARG A 93 -18.42 12.72 -12.89
CA ARG A 93 -17.56 12.74 -14.09
C ARG A 93 -16.62 13.94 -14.12
N GLY A 94 -15.42 13.75 -14.65
CA GLY A 94 -14.31 14.70 -14.70
C GLY A 94 -13.37 14.65 -13.50
N HIS A 95 -13.71 13.90 -12.44
CA HIS A 95 -12.95 13.86 -11.19
C HIS A 95 -11.67 13.02 -11.23
N PHE A 96 -11.52 12.08 -12.17
CA PHE A 96 -10.30 11.31 -12.38
C PHE A 96 -9.49 11.93 -13.51
N ILE A 97 -10.20 12.22 -14.61
CA ILE A 97 -9.63 12.52 -15.92
C ILE A 97 -8.92 13.88 -15.99
N LEU A 98 -9.51 14.93 -15.42
CA LEU A 98 -8.95 16.28 -15.52
C LEU A 98 -8.05 16.66 -14.35
N SER A 99 -8.03 15.82 -13.33
CA SER A 99 -7.54 16.21 -12.02
C SER A 99 -6.44 15.27 -11.56
N HIS A 100 -6.80 14.05 -11.23
CA HIS A 100 -5.88 13.03 -10.76
C HIS A 100 -4.87 12.66 -11.85
N TYR A 101 -5.32 12.56 -13.11
CA TYR A 101 -4.40 12.34 -14.24
C TYR A 101 -3.43 13.51 -14.44
N LEU A 102 -3.88 14.76 -14.31
CA LEU A 102 -2.99 15.93 -14.45
C LEU A 102 -1.98 16.00 -13.31
N SER A 103 -2.40 15.79 -12.06
CA SER A 103 -1.49 15.72 -10.91
C SER A 103 -0.49 14.58 -11.06
N ALA A 104 -0.98 13.36 -11.37
CA ALA A 104 -0.14 12.18 -11.53
C ALA A 104 0.85 12.31 -12.69
N SER A 105 0.40 12.80 -13.85
CA SER A 105 1.30 12.99 -15.02
C SER A 105 2.37 14.05 -14.76
N ALA A 106 2.06 15.15 -14.06
CA ALA A 106 3.06 16.14 -13.67
C ALA A 106 4.11 15.55 -12.73
N GLN A 107 3.67 14.84 -11.67
CA GLN A 107 4.55 14.21 -10.69
C GLN A 107 5.40 13.09 -11.30
N MET A 108 4.81 12.27 -12.17
CA MET A 108 5.48 11.21 -12.88
C MET A 108 6.50 11.76 -13.89
N TRP A 109 6.15 12.84 -14.60
CA TRP A 109 7.08 13.53 -15.50
C TRP A 109 8.28 14.09 -14.73
N ALA A 110 8.07 14.71 -13.57
CA ALA A 110 9.18 15.17 -12.73
C ALA A 110 10.06 14.02 -12.22
N SER A 111 9.46 12.86 -11.93
CA SER A 111 10.20 11.69 -11.45
C SER A 111 10.98 10.96 -12.54
N THR A 112 10.48 10.94 -13.79
CA THR A 112 11.01 10.08 -14.87
C THR A 112 11.58 10.85 -16.07
N HIS A 113 11.24 12.13 -16.24
CA HIS A 113 11.53 12.95 -17.43
C HIS A 113 11.09 12.30 -18.76
N ASN A 114 9.99 11.55 -18.76
CA ASN A 114 9.47 10.95 -19.98
C ASN A 114 8.84 12.00 -20.91
N ASP A 115 9.42 12.23 -22.09
CA ASP A 115 8.94 13.21 -23.06
C ASP A 115 7.57 12.88 -23.67
N SER A 116 7.24 11.60 -23.82
CA SER A 116 5.93 11.19 -24.37
C SER A 116 4.80 11.56 -23.41
N LEU A 117 5.02 11.41 -22.10
CA LEU A 117 4.08 11.84 -21.08
C LEU A 117 3.94 13.37 -21.06
N LYS A 118 5.05 14.11 -21.25
CA LYS A 118 5.03 15.58 -21.35
C LYS A 118 4.16 16.08 -22.49
N GLN A 119 4.27 15.46 -23.65
CA GLN A 119 3.45 15.80 -24.82
C GLN A 119 1.97 15.54 -24.54
N LYS A 120 1.62 14.36 -23.98
CA LYS A 120 0.24 14.01 -23.61
C LYS A 120 -0.35 14.97 -22.59
N MET A 121 0.34 15.26 -21.49
CA MET A 121 -0.18 16.16 -20.45
C MET A 121 -0.38 17.59 -20.98
N SER A 122 0.53 18.08 -21.82
CA SER A 122 0.42 19.41 -22.43
C SER A 122 -0.75 19.49 -23.43
N ALA A 123 -0.98 18.41 -24.19
CA ALA A 123 -2.11 18.30 -25.10
C ALA A 123 -3.45 18.29 -24.35
N VAL A 124 -3.53 17.58 -23.21
CA VAL A 124 -4.70 17.60 -22.33
C VAL A 124 -4.95 19.03 -21.84
N VAL A 125 -3.97 19.70 -21.23
CA VAL A 125 -4.13 21.09 -20.74
C VAL A 125 -4.59 22.04 -21.86
N SER A 126 -4.03 21.90 -23.07
CA SER A 126 -4.41 22.71 -24.23
C SER A 126 -5.87 22.49 -24.65
N ALA A 127 -6.32 21.23 -24.68
CA ALA A 127 -7.71 20.90 -25.00
C ALA A 127 -8.69 21.48 -23.97
N LEU A 128 -8.28 21.55 -22.71
CA LEU A 128 -9.10 22.08 -21.61
C LEU A 128 -9.16 23.60 -21.61
N SER A 129 -8.05 24.27 -21.94
CA SER A 129 -8.04 25.73 -22.15
C SER A 129 -9.03 26.11 -23.24
N ALA A 130 -9.04 25.38 -24.36
CA ALA A 130 -10.00 25.62 -25.44
C ALA A 130 -11.46 25.46 -24.97
N CYS A 131 -11.74 24.50 -24.08
CA CYS A 131 -13.07 24.33 -23.48
C CYS A 131 -13.44 25.50 -22.55
N GLN A 132 -12.51 25.97 -21.72
CA GLN A 132 -12.74 27.08 -20.79
C GLN A 132 -12.93 28.41 -21.55
N GLU A 133 -12.11 28.66 -22.58
CA GLU A 133 -12.22 29.83 -23.46
C GLU A 133 -13.54 29.87 -24.22
N LYS A 134 -14.01 28.72 -24.72
CA LYS A 134 -15.31 28.61 -25.40
C LYS A 134 -16.49 28.95 -24.49
N THR A 135 -16.39 28.58 -23.21
CA THR A 135 -17.42 28.86 -22.19
C THR A 135 -17.41 30.34 -21.79
N GLY A 136 -16.24 30.98 -21.76
CA GLY A 136 -16.08 32.43 -21.60
C GLY A 136 -16.37 33.00 -20.20
N SER A 137 -16.79 32.17 -19.24
CA SER A 137 -17.12 32.59 -17.87
C SER A 137 -16.04 32.26 -16.83
N GLY A 138 -14.97 31.58 -17.23
CA GLY A 138 -13.97 31.00 -16.32
C GLY A 138 -14.38 29.64 -15.73
N TYR A 139 -15.60 29.18 -15.98
CA TYR A 139 -16.06 27.86 -15.54
C TYR A 139 -15.43 26.73 -16.36
N LEU A 140 -14.91 25.72 -15.65
CA LEU A 140 -14.39 24.49 -16.24
C LEU A 140 -14.83 23.30 -15.38
N SER A 141 -15.71 22.47 -15.94
CA SER A 141 -16.17 21.21 -15.35
C SER A 141 -16.71 20.29 -16.45
N ALA A 142 -16.80 18.99 -16.17
CA ALA A 142 -17.40 18.00 -17.07
C ALA A 142 -18.93 17.96 -16.96
N PHE A 143 -19.52 18.75 -16.07
CA PHE A 143 -20.96 18.87 -15.83
C PHE A 143 -21.40 20.34 -15.83
N PRO A 144 -22.71 20.63 -16.03
CA PRO A 144 -23.22 22.00 -16.05
C PRO A 144 -23.24 22.64 -14.65
N SER A 145 -23.25 23.97 -14.59
CA SER A 145 -23.25 24.75 -13.34
C SER A 145 -24.46 24.49 -12.44
N GLU A 146 -25.54 23.92 -12.97
CA GLU A 146 -26.77 23.57 -12.25
C GLU A 146 -26.54 22.64 -11.05
N LEU A 147 -25.49 21.80 -11.10
CA LEU A 147 -25.14 20.94 -9.96
C LEU A 147 -24.69 21.75 -8.75
N PHE A 148 -24.03 22.90 -8.96
CA PHE A 148 -23.68 23.81 -7.87
C PHE A 148 -24.91 24.56 -7.35
N ASP A 149 -25.86 24.91 -8.22
CA ASP A 149 -27.12 25.53 -7.78
C ASP A 149 -27.90 24.58 -6.86
N ARG A 150 -27.92 23.28 -7.18
CA ARG A 150 -28.50 22.22 -6.32
C ARG A 150 -27.75 22.11 -5.00
N PHE A 151 -26.41 22.05 -5.03
CA PHE A 151 -25.56 21.95 -3.85
C PHE A 151 -25.81 23.12 -2.87
N GLU A 152 -25.78 24.34 -3.39
CA GLU A 152 -25.98 25.57 -2.59
C GLU A 152 -27.42 25.70 -2.08
N ALA A 153 -28.38 25.13 -2.82
CA ALA A 153 -29.75 24.97 -2.38
C ALA A 153 -29.97 23.82 -1.36
N ILE A 154 -28.91 23.09 -0.97
CA ILE A 154 -28.99 21.90 -0.09
C ILE A 154 -29.98 20.88 -0.66
N LYS A 155 -29.86 20.63 -1.97
CA LYS A 155 -30.54 19.53 -2.64
C LYS A 155 -29.54 18.40 -2.90
N PRO A 156 -29.97 17.13 -2.86
CA PRO A 156 -29.08 16.00 -3.11
C PRO A 156 -28.36 16.17 -4.44
N VAL A 157 -27.03 16.08 -4.45
CA VAL A 157 -26.15 16.09 -5.63
C VAL A 157 -24.82 15.49 -5.23
N TRP A 158 -24.21 14.71 -6.12
CA TRP A 158 -22.97 14.01 -5.77
C TRP A 158 -21.74 14.94 -5.87
N ALA A 159 -21.26 15.42 -4.72
CA ALA A 159 -19.95 16.05 -4.49
C ALA A 159 -19.35 16.92 -5.63
N PRO A 160 -20.05 17.99 -6.09
CA PRO A 160 -19.55 18.82 -7.19
C PRO A 160 -18.32 19.66 -6.81
N TYR A 161 -18.22 20.13 -5.55
CA TYR A 161 -17.04 20.85 -5.06
C TYR A 161 -15.81 19.95 -4.92
N TYR A 162 -15.99 18.67 -4.58
CA TYR A 162 -14.89 17.68 -4.62
C TYR A 162 -14.27 17.62 -6.01
N THR A 163 -15.09 17.52 -7.06
CA THR A 163 -14.61 17.42 -8.44
C THR A 163 -13.82 18.66 -8.83
N ILE A 164 -14.30 19.86 -8.46
CA ILE A 164 -13.58 21.12 -8.72
C ILE A 164 -12.27 21.21 -7.95
N HIS A 165 -12.26 20.82 -6.68
CA HIS A 165 -11.01 20.76 -5.91
C HIS A 165 -9.95 19.94 -6.64
N LYS A 166 -10.34 18.76 -7.13
CA LYS A 166 -9.42 17.87 -7.86
C LYS A 166 -8.93 18.54 -9.14
N ILE A 167 -9.80 19.21 -9.89
CA ILE A 167 -9.45 19.95 -11.11
C ILE A 167 -8.44 21.06 -10.83
N LEU A 168 -8.72 21.89 -9.81
CA LEU A 168 -7.83 22.97 -9.39
C LEU A 168 -6.48 22.41 -8.94
N ALA A 169 -6.46 21.29 -8.22
CA ALA A 169 -5.23 20.65 -7.75
C ALA A 169 -4.38 20.14 -8.92
N GLY A 170 -5.01 19.49 -9.91
CA GLY A 170 -4.35 19.02 -11.13
C GLY A 170 -3.70 20.13 -11.94
N LEU A 171 -4.43 21.23 -12.17
CA LEU A 171 -3.91 22.39 -12.91
C LEU A 171 -2.80 23.12 -12.13
N LEU A 172 -2.96 23.24 -10.81
CA LEU A 172 -1.93 23.85 -9.96
C LEU A 172 -0.65 23.00 -9.92
N ASP A 173 -0.77 21.67 -9.88
CA ASP A 173 0.37 20.75 -9.95
C ASP A 173 1.09 20.83 -11.29
N GLN A 174 0.35 20.99 -12.40
CA GLN A 174 0.95 21.25 -13.72
C GLN A 174 1.76 22.56 -13.76
N TYR A 175 1.36 23.59 -13.02
CA TYR A 175 2.18 24.79 -12.89
C TYR A 175 3.39 24.57 -11.97
N ILE A 176 3.17 24.10 -10.74
CA ILE A 176 4.23 23.99 -9.71
C ILE A 176 5.30 22.97 -10.11
N VAL A 177 4.90 21.84 -10.68
CA VAL A 177 5.79 20.72 -10.99
C VAL A 177 6.22 20.73 -12.45
N ALA A 178 5.28 20.97 -13.37
CA ALA A 178 5.56 20.94 -14.81
C ALA A 178 5.96 22.30 -15.43
N GLY A 179 5.78 23.40 -14.70
CA GLY A 179 6.12 24.75 -15.19
C GLY A 179 5.18 25.26 -16.29
N ASN A 180 3.93 24.80 -16.32
CA ASN A 180 2.95 25.18 -17.35
C ASN A 180 2.17 26.44 -16.94
N ASP A 181 2.55 27.60 -17.49
CA ASP A 181 1.91 28.90 -17.21
C ASP A 181 0.43 28.97 -17.65
N GLN A 182 0.03 28.20 -18.66
CA GLN A 182 -1.34 28.15 -19.11
C GLN A 182 -2.25 27.55 -18.03
N ALA A 183 -1.78 26.52 -17.34
CA ALA A 183 -2.52 25.89 -16.25
C ALA A 183 -2.76 26.85 -15.07
N LEU A 184 -1.79 27.72 -14.75
CA LEU A 184 -1.98 28.75 -13.72
C LEU A 184 -3.08 29.74 -14.10
N LYS A 185 -3.08 30.24 -15.34
CA LYS A 185 -4.12 31.17 -15.82
C LYS A 185 -5.52 30.56 -15.76
N MET A 186 -5.64 29.29 -16.13
CA MET A 186 -6.90 28.56 -16.02
C MET A 186 -7.35 28.44 -14.56
N THR A 187 -6.42 28.09 -13.66
CA THR A 187 -6.68 27.93 -12.22
C THR A 187 -7.13 29.23 -11.55
N THR A 188 -6.45 30.35 -11.84
CA THR A 188 -6.83 31.65 -11.27
C THR A 188 -8.19 32.12 -11.78
N TRP A 189 -8.49 31.89 -13.06
CA TRP A 189 -9.78 32.25 -13.63
C TRP A 189 -10.92 31.41 -13.03
N MET A 190 -10.70 30.11 -12.82
CA MET A 190 -11.65 29.26 -12.09
C MET A 190 -11.85 29.72 -10.64
N ALA A 191 -10.76 30.03 -9.93
CA ALA A 191 -10.83 30.49 -8.54
C ALA A 191 -11.63 31.80 -8.42
N GLU A 192 -11.49 32.72 -9.38
CA GLU A 192 -12.29 33.95 -9.43
C GLU A 192 -13.79 33.66 -9.66
N TYR A 193 -14.12 32.73 -10.56
CA TYR A 193 -15.51 32.31 -10.78
C TYR A 193 -16.14 31.78 -9.49
N PHE A 194 -15.46 30.86 -8.79
CA PHE A 194 -15.97 30.27 -7.55
C PHE A 194 -15.98 31.27 -6.40
N TYR A 195 -15.03 32.20 -6.34
CA TYR A 195 -15.04 33.30 -5.38
C TYR A 195 -16.33 34.13 -5.52
N ASN A 196 -16.62 34.60 -6.73
CA ASN A 196 -17.83 35.38 -7.00
C ASN A 196 -19.10 34.59 -6.69
N ARG A 197 -19.11 33.30 -7.02
CA ARG A 197 -20.22 32.39 -6.74
C ARG A 197 -20.49 32.23 -5.24
N VAL A 198 -19.47 31.93 -4.45
CA VAL A 198 -19.60 31.78 -2.99
C VAL A 198 -20.01 33.10 -2.34
N GLN A 199 -19.45 34.23 -2.77
CA GLN A 199 -19.87 35.56 -2.29
C GLN A 199 -21.36 35.83 -2.59
N ASN A 200 -21.84 35.45 -3.77
CA ASN A 200 -23.27 35.57 -4.13
C ASN A 200 -24.16 34.69 -3.24
N VAL A 201 -23.74 33.46 -2.93
CA VAL A 201 -24.48 32.56 -2.02
C VAL A 201 -24.56 33.15 -0.63
N ILE A 202 -23.46 33.66 -0.09
CA ILE A 202 -23.41 34.26 1.24
C ILE A 202 -24.26 35.54 1.28
N THR A 203 -24.24 36.34 0.21
CA THR A 203 -25.03 37.57 0.11
C THR A 203 -26.52 37.28 0.00
N LYS A 204 -26.90 36.24 -0.76
CA LYS A 204 -28.31 35.85 -0.99
C LYS A 204 -28.92 35.11 0.20
N TYR A 205 -28.14 34.29 0.88
CA TYR A 205 -28.59 33.48 2.01
C TYR A 205 -27.91 33.95 3.31
N THR A 206 -26.86 33.27 3.77
CA THR A 206 -26.03 33.61 4.93
C THR A 206 -24.71 32.82 4.87
N ILE A 207 -23.73 33.18 5.71
CA ILE A 207 -22.51 32.39 5.89
C ILE A 207 -22.79 31.01 6.51
N GLU A 208 -23.74 30.95 7.45
CA GLU A 208 -24.17 29.69 8.06
C GLU A 208 -24.78 28.74 7.02
N ARG A 209 -25.57 29.28 6.08
CA ARG A 209 -26.12 28.49 4.96
C ARG A 209 -25.00 27.91 4.10
N HIS A 210 -23.96 28.68 3.82
CA HIS A 210 -22.79 28.20 3.09
C HIS A 210 -22.13 27.04 3.83
N TRP A 211 -21.79 27.20 5.12
CA TRP A 211 -21.20 26.11 5.90
C TRP A 211 -22.10 24.89 6.04
N ARG A 212 -23.42 25.07 6.09
CA ARG A 212 -24.37 23.96 6.08
C ARG A 212 -24.36 23.19 4.74
N SER A 213 -24.10 23.87 3.62
CA SER A 213 -23.92 23.19 2.33
C SER A 213 -22.62 22.37 2.27
N LEU A 214 -21.58 22.75 3.03
CA LEU A 214 -20.32 21.99 3.16
C LEU A 214 -20.43 20.71 4.02
N ASN A 215 -21.64 20.33 4.43
CA ASN A 215 -21.88 18.99 5.00
C ASN A 215 -21.77 17.91 3.92
N GLU A 216 -22.06 18.26 2.67
CA GLU A 216 -21.73 17.44 1.50
C GLU A 216 -20.23 17.53 1.19
N GLU A 217 -19.69 16.51 0.51
CA GLU A 217 -18.25 16.41 0.27
C GLU A 217 -17.73 17.53 -0.65
N THR A 218 -16.73 18.27 -0.14
CA THR A 218 -16.02 19.34 -0.87
C THR A 218 -14.58 18.98 -1.19
N GLY A 219 -14.08 17.84 -0.73
CA GLY A 219 -12.66 17.48 -0.82
C GLY A 219 -11.78 18.50 -0.07
N GLY A 220 -10.59 18.78 -0.61
CA GLY A 220 -9.62 19.72 -0.08
C GLY A 220 -9.68 21.09 -0.76
N MET A 221 -10.89 21.66 -0.94
CA MET A 221 -11.00 23.01 -1.52
C MET A 221 -10.17 24.04 -0.74
N ASN A 222 -10.09 23.91 0.58
CA ASN A 222 -9.23 24.76 1.40
C ASN A 222 -7.72 24.52 1.11
N ASP A 223 -7.27 23.27 1.03
CA ASP A 223 -5.89 22.88 0.65
C ASP A 223 -5.46 23.58 -0.65
N VAL A 224 -6.16 23.34 -1.76
CA VAL A 224 -5.74 23.87 -3.06
C VAL A 224 -5.75 25.40 -3.12
N LEU A 225 -6.68 26.05 -2.44
CA LEU A 225 -6.77 27.51 -2.41
C LEU A 225 -5.68 28.16 -1.56
N TYR A 226 -5.28 27.55 -0.44
CA TYR A 226 -4.10 27.98 0.31
C TYR A 226 -2.82 27.81 -0.49
N ARG A 227 -2.67 26.71 -1.24
CA ARG A 227 -1.54 26.51 -2.16
C ARG A 227 -1.52 27.56 -3.28
N LEU A 228 -2.68 27.88 -3.86
CA LEU A 228 -2.81 28.92 -4.88
C LEU A 228 -2.45 30.30 -4.32
N TYR A 229 -2.86 30.62 -3.08
CA TYR A 229 -2.45 31.84 -2.40
C TYR A 229 -0.92 31.92 -2.22
N SER A 230 -0.26 30.84 -1.80
CA SER A 230 1.20 30.81 -1.67
C SER A 230 1.95 31.10 -2.98
N VAL A 231 1.33 30.81 -4.13
CA VAL A 231 1.88 31.09 -5.46
C VAL A 231 1.54 32.51 -5.94
N THR A 232 0.30 32.96 -5.76
CA THR A 232 -0.23 34.19 -6.37
C THR A 232 -0.14 35.42 -5.47
N GLY A 233 -0.18 35.22 -4.14
CA GLY A 233 -0.27 36.29 -3.15
C GLY A 233 -1.62 37.03 -3.11
N ASP A 234 -2.64 36.60 -3.88
CA ASP A 234 -3.95 37.28 -3.92
C ASP A 234 -4.81 36.94 -2.70
N SER A 235 -5.14 37.96 -1.90
CA SER A 235 -5.99 37.84 -0.71
C SER A 235 -7.37 37.23 -0.97
N LYS A 236 -7.90 37.31 -2.20
CA LYS A 236 -9.18 36.68 -2.56
C LYS A 236 -9.10 35.15 -2.42
N HIS A 237 -7.98 34.55 -2.81
CA HIS A 237 -7.76 33.11 -2.67
C HIS A 237 -7.70 32.69 -1.21
N LEU A 238 -7.05 33.51 -0.37
CA LEU A 238 -6.97 33.29 1.07
C LEU A 238 -8.35 33.33 1.74
N LEU A 239 -9.17 34.33 1.40
CA LEU A 239 -10.53 34.46 1.92
C LEU A 239 -11.41 33.28 1.47
N LEU A 240 -11.30 32.88 0.20
CA LEU A 240 -12.03 31.72 -0.31
C LEU A 240 -11.63 30.45 0.43
N ALA A 241 -10.33 30.22 0.62
CA ALA A 241 -9.81 29.07 1.36
C ALA A 241 -10.42 28.99 2.77
N HIS A 242 -10.46 30.12 3.46
CA HIS A 242 -11.04 30.22 4.80
C HIS A 242 -12.54 29.91 4.84
N LEU A 243 -13.31 30.32 3.83
CA LEU A 243 -14.75 30.01 3.75
C LEU A 243 -15.01 28.51 3.62
N PHE A 244 -14.06 27.76 3.04
CA PHE A 244 -14.09 26.30 2.94
C PHE A 244 -13.52 25.57 4.16
N ASP A 245 -12.96 26.27 5.15
CA ASP A 245 -12.60 25.65 6.44
C ASP A 245 -13.90 25.31 7.19
N LYS A 246 -14.16 24.02 7.40
CA LYS A 246 -15.40 23.53 8.02
C LYS A 246 -15.37 23.71 9.55
N PRO A 247 -16.01 24.73 10.14
CA PRO A 247 -15.81 25.04 11.56
C PRO A 247 -16.42 23.99 12.48
N CYS A 248 -17.53 23.34 12.08
CA CYS A 248 -18.17 22.29 12.87
C CYS A 248 -17.27 21.07 13.08
N PHE A 249 -16.45 20.71 12.09
CA PHE A 249 -15.53 19.58 12.21
C PHE A 249 -14.23 19.99 12.91
N LEU A 250 -13.64 21.12 12.47
CA LEU A 250 -12.39 21.62 13.07
C LEU A 250 -12.58 22.05 14.54
N GLY A 251 -13.78 22.49 14.92
CA GLY A 251 -14.13 22.84 16.30
C GLY A 251 -14.08 21.64 17.25
N LEU A 252 -14.49 20.45 16.81
CA LEU A 252 -14.39 19.22 17.61
C LEU A 252 -12.93 18.87 17.90
N LEU A 253 -12.08 18.97 16.87
CA LEU A 253 -10.65 18.73 16.99
C LEU A 253 -9.95 19.81 17.84
N ALA A 254 -10.38 21.07 17.74
CA ALA A 254 -9.87 22.17 18.56
C ALA A 254 -10.20 21.99 20.05
N LEU A 255 -11.38 21.44 20.36
CA LEU A 255 -11.79 21.09 21.72
C LEU A 255 -11.16 19.79 22.25
N LYS A 256 -10.33 19.13 21.44
CA LYS A 256 -9.70 17.85 21.74
C LYS A 256 -10.72 16.75 22.10
N ALA A 257 -11.80 16.68 21.32
CA ALA A 257 -12.85 15.66 21.44
C ALA A 257 -12.69 14.57 20.37
N ASP A 258 -12.63 13.30 20.78
CA ASP A 258 -12.63 12.12 19.91
C ASP A 258 -14.08 11.71 19.57
N ASP A 259 -14.79 12.58 18.84
CA ASP A 259 -16.17 12.37 18.38
C ASP A 259 -16.24 12.41 16.84
N ILE A 260 -15.37 11.62 16.21
CA ILE A 260 -15.27 11.50 14.74
C ILE A 260 -15.98 10.25 14.19
N SER A 261 -16.62 9.45 15.05
CA SER A 261 -17.38 8.26 14.65
C SER A 261 -18.54 8.64 13.71
N GLY A 262 -18.78 7.83 12.69
CA GLY A 262 -19.83 8.05 11.70
C GLY A 262 -19.52 9.12 10.64
N PHE A 263 -18.40 9.83 10.73
CA PHE A 263 -17.96 10.72 9.66
C PHE A 263 -17.29 9.93 8.53
N HIS A 264 -17.57 10.33 7.28
CA HIS A 264 -16.90 9.81 6.10
C HIS A 264 -15.41 10.23 6.11
N ALA A 265 -14.51 9.27 6.18
CA ALA A 265 -13.10 9.52 6.47
C ALA A 265 -12.43 10.38 5.38
N ASN A 266 -12.60 9.99 4.11
CA ASN A 266 -11.96 10.66 2.99
C ASN A 266 -12.51 12.07 2.69
N THR A 267 -13.71 12.41 3.19
CA THR A 267 -14.22 13.79 3.12
C THR A 267 -13.47 14.71 4.07
N HIS A 268 -13.13 14.20 5.26
CA HIS A 268 -12.65 15.04 6.36
C HIS A 268 -11.12 15.13 6.43
N ILE A 269 -10.37 14.09 6.03
CA ILE A 269 -8.90 14.15 6.03
C ILE A 269 -8.36 15.29 5.12
N PRO A 270 -8.87 15.53 3.90
CA PRO A 270 -8.43 16.67 3.08
C PRO A 270 -8.68 18.04 3.72
N ILE A 271 -9.75 18.18 4.52
CA ILE A 271 -10.02 19.42 5.27
C ILE A 271 -8.91 19.65 6.30
N VAL A 272 -8.41 18.59 6.94
CA VAL A 272 -7.26 18.64 7.85
C VAL A 272 -5.98 19.01 7.08
N VAL A 273 -5.77 18.49 5.88
CA VAL A 273 -4.63 18.90 5.03
C VAL A 273 -4.68 20.40 4.72
N GLY A 274 -5.86 20.94 4.38
CA GLY A 274 -6.00 22.38 4.17
C GLY A 274 -5.80 23.20 5.45
N THR A 275 -6.19 22.66 6.61
CA THR A 275 -5.88 23.22 7.93
C THR A 275 -4.37 23.30 8.17
N GLN A 276 -3.61 22.30 7.73
CA GLN A 276 -2.16 22.33 7.87
C GLN A 276 -1.52 23.41 7.01
N LEU A 277 -1.98 23.56 5.77
CA LEU A 277 -1.52 24.63 4.89
C LEU A 277 -1.90 26.02 5.40
N ARG A 278 -3.07 26.13 6.04
CA ARG A 278 -3.43 27.36 6.75
C ARG A 278 -2.39 27.70 7.80
N TYR A 279 -1.96 26.75 8.64
CA TYR A 279 -0.89 27.02 9.61
C TYR A 279 0.41 27.46 8.93
N GLU A 280 0.81 26.82 7.83
CA GLU A 280 2.02 27.21 7.09
C GLU A 280 1.95 28.64 6.52
N VAL A 281 0.75 29.07 6.12
CA VAL A 281 0.50 30.40 5.54
C VAL A 281 0.27 31.48 6.60
N THR A 282 -0.45 31.15 7.68
CA THR A 282 -0.91 32.12 8.69
C THR A 282 -0.06 32.15 9.94
N GLY A 283 0.63 31.06 10.26
CA GLY A 283 1.37 30.90 11.51
C GLY A 283 0.50 30.71 12.76
N ASP A 284 -0.80 30.51 12.62
CA ASP A 284 -1.73 30.38 13.75
C ASP A 284 -1.57 29.01 14.46
N PRO A 285 -1.06 28.97 15.71
CA PRO A 285 -0.73 27.73 16.40
C PRO A 285 -1.95 26.84 16.69
N LEU A 286 -3.18 27.37 16.71
CA LEU A 286 -4.38 26.58 16.91
C LEU A 286 -4.51 25.48 15.84
N TYR A 287 -4.20 25.82 14.59
CA TYR A 287 -4.29 24.88 13.47
C TYR A 287 -3.19 23.81 13.49
N LYS A 288 -2.03 24.11 14.10
CA LYS A 288 -1.01 23.10 14.40
C LYS A 288 -1.54 22.09 15.43
N GLU A 289 -2.14 22.58 16.52
CA GLU A 289 -2.71 21.70 17.56
C GLU A 289 -3.83 20.81 17.03
N ILE A 290 -4.72 21.35 16.19
CA ILE A 290 -5.79 20.60 15.54
C ILE A 290 -5.23 19.44 14.71
N ALA A 291 -4.23 19.71 13.86
CA ALA A 291 -3.64 18.70 12.99
C ALA A 291 -2.86 17.63 13.77
N THR A 292 -2.10 18.02 14.81
CA THR A 292 -1.40 17.08 15.70
C THR A 292 -2.40 16.18 16.43
N TYR A 293 -3.44 16.77 17.05
CA TYR A 293 -4.44 16.01 17.78
C TYR A 293 -5.22 15.04 16.88
N PHE A 294 -5.55 15.45 15.65
CA PHE A 294 -6.17 14.56 14.67
C PHE A 294 -5.31 13.32 14.38
N MET A 295 -4.01 13.52 14.15
CA MET A 295 -3.08 12.41 13.91
C MET A 295 -2.98 11.47 15.13
N ASP A 296 -2.98 12.03 16.33
CA ASP A 296 -2.95 11.27 17.58
C ASP A 296 -4.21 10.42 17.78
N ILE A 297 -5.40 10.97 17.51
CA ILE A 297 -6.66 10.20 17.53
C ILE A 297 -6.58 9.05 16.54
N ILE A 298 -6.30 9.32 15.27
CA ILE A 298 -6.31 8.27 14.24
C ILE A 298 -5.31 7.17 14.59
N ASN A 299 -4.10 7.54 15.03
CA ASN A 299 -3.10 6.55 15.39
C ASN A 299 -3.43 5.81 16.70
N SER A 300 -4.14 6.40 17.65
CA SER A 300 -4.46 5.74 18.92
C SER A 300 -5.74 4.91 18.91
N THR A 301 -6.75 5.29 18.13
CA THR A 301 -8.09 4.67 18.21
C THR A 301 -8.64 4.12 16.89
N HIS A 302 -8.19 4.60 15.72
CA HIS A 302 -8.83 4.29 14.43
C HIS A 302 -7.91 3.70 13.34
N SER A 303 -6.64 3.40 13.65
CA SER A 303 -5.66 2.92 12.65
C SER A 303 -5.35 1.43 12.80
N TYR A 304 -5.45 0.68 11.70
CA TYR A 304 -5.05 -0.73 11.63
C TYR A 304 -3.52 -0.88 11.56
N ALA A 305 -3.03 -2.12 11.66
CA ALA A 305 -1.60 -2.42 11.59
C ALA A 305 -0.95 -2.01 10.25
N THR A 306 -1.74 -1.88 9.17
CA THR A 306 -1.30 -1.36 7.86
C THR A 306 -0.95 0.13 7.90
N GLY A 307 -1.38 0.86 8.93
CA GLY A 307 -1.33 2.32 9.01
C GLY A 307 -2.57 3.02 8.48
N GLY A 308 -3.40 2.34 7.68
CA GLY A 308 -4.66 2.87 7.16
C GLY A 308 -5.78 2.92 8.22
N THR A 309 -6.90 3.55 7.85
CA THR A 309 -8.09 3.75 8.69
C THR A 309 -9.36 3.52 7.87
N SER A 310 -10.54 3.64 8.49
CA SER A 310 -11.89 3.44 7.93
C SER A 310 -12.36 2.00 7.73
N VAL A 311 -13.68 1.82 7.81
CA VAL A 311 -14.44 0.62 7.42
C VAL A 311 -15.68 1.08 6.67
N GLY A 312 -15.89 0.55 5.45
CA GLY A 312 -16.96 1.01 4.58
C GLY A 312 -16.94 2.51 4.30
N GLU A 313 -15.75 3.13 4.24
CA GLU A 313 -15.50 4.59 4.06
C GLU A 313 -15.73 5.49 5.29
N PHE A 314 -16.26 4.96 6.39
CA PHE A 314 -16.53 5.74 7.60
C PHE A 314 -15.58 5.36 8.74
N TRP A 315 -15.39 6.29 9.67
CA TRP A 315 -14.79 5.95 10.97
C TRP A 315 -15.85 5.25 11.84
N SER A 316 -15.47 4.11 12.40
CA SER A 316 -16.26 3.41 13.42
C SER A 316 -15.98 4.01 14.80
N ASP A 317 -16.69 3.53 15.82
CA ASP A 317 -16.43 3.91 17.21
C ASP A 317 -14.96 3.68 17.62
N PRO A 318 -14.39 4.56 18.46
CA PRO A 318 -13.00 4.49 18.87
C PRO A 318 -12.73 3.18 19.63
N LYS A 319 -11.57 2.55 19.35
CA LYS A 319 -11.15 1.29 19.98
C LYS A 319 -12.15 0.14 19.81
N ARG A 320 -12.81 0.04 18.65
CA ARG A 320 -13.69 -1.09 18.29
C ARG A 320 -13.27 -1.81 17.00
N LEU A 321 -11.99 -1.73 16.64
CA LEU A 321 -11.51 -2.18 15.32
C LEU A 321 -11.64 -3.70 15.10
N ALA A 322 -11.71 -4.52 16.14
CA ALA A 322 -11.74 -5.96 15.95
C ALA A 322 -13.03 -6.48 15.32
N SER A 323 -14.18 -5.85 15.61
CA SER A 323 -15.47 -6.16 14.96
C SER A 323 -15.56 -5.66 13.52
N THR A 324 -14.67 -4.73 13.14
CA THR A 324 -14.68 -4.12 11.81
C THR A 324 -13.82 -4.88 10.80
N LEU A 325 -13.12 -5.95 11.19
CA LEU A 325 -12.31 -6.79 10.29
C LEU A 325 -13.22 -7.52 9.27
N GLN A 326 -13.37 -6.91 8.10
CA GLN A 326 -14.30 -7.28 7.02
C GLN A 326 -13.60 -7.19 5.65
N THR A 327 -14.37 -7.22 4.57
CA THR A 327 -13.83 -7.09 3.21
C THR A 327 -13.62 -5.64 2.79
N GLU A 328 -14.39 -4.70 3.34
CA GLU A 328 -14.36 -3.28 3.00
C GLU A 328 -13.62 -2.46 4.08
N ASN A 329 -12.34 -2.75 4.28
CA ASN A 329 -11.48 -1.99 5.20
C ASN A 329 -10.49 -1.14 4.45
N VAL A 330 -10.00 -0.09 5.11
CA VAL A 330 -8.83 0.68 4.66
C VAL A 330 -8.97 1.15 3.21
N GLU A 331 -9.85 2.13 3.00
CA GLU A 331 -9.93 2.82 1.72
C GLU A 331 -8.57 3.43 1.36
N SER A 332 -8.09 3.20 0.14
CA SER A 332 -6.77 3.67 -0.29
C SER A 332 -6.63 5.20 -0.27
N CYS A 333 -7.70 5.96 -0.58
CA CYS A 333 -7.70 7.43 -0.53
C CYS A 333 -7.38 7.96 0.88
N THR A 334 -7.92 7.31 1.91
CA THR A 334 -7.69 7.72 3.30
C THR A 334 -6.21 7.60 3.65
N THR A 335 -5.56 6.51 3.22
CA THR A 335 -4.12 6.30 3.41
C THR A 335 -3.32 7.36 2.66
N TYR A 336 -3.67 7.66 1.40
CA TYR A 336 -3.03 8.72 0.63
C TYR A 336 -3.09 10.10 1.31
N ASN A 337 -4.27 10.49 1.82
CA ASN A 337 -4.43 11.78 2.48
C ASN A 337 -3.76 11.80 3.87
N MET A 338 -3.77 10.68 4.61
CA MET A 338 -3.04 10.55 5.87
C MET A 338 -1.52 10.66 5.69
N LEU A 339 -0.97 10.18 4.57
CA LEU A 339 0.44 10.39 4.21
C LEU A 339 0.76 11.87 4.05
N LYS A 340 -0.13 12.67 3.44
CA LYS A 340 0.03 14.14 3.40
C LYS A 340 0.04 14.74 4.80
N VAL A 341 -0.91 14.35 5.65
CA VAL A 341 -1.00 14.84 7.03
C VAL A 341 0.28 14.57 7.81
N SER A 342 0.74 13.32 7.78
CA SER A 342 1.98 12.89 8.43
C SER A 342 3.21 13.64 7.89
N ARG A 343 3.28 13.87 6.58
CA ARG A 343 4.37 14.62 5.92
C ARG A 343 4.45 16.07 6.36
N HIS A 344 3.33 16.79 6.44
CA HIS A 344 3.30 18.17 6.94
C HIS A 344 3.71 18.24 8.41
N LEU A 345 3.20 17.32 9.26
CA LEU A 345 3.60 17.26 10.67
C LEU A 345 5.11 17.01 10.81
N PHE A 346 5.67 16.08 10.03
CA PHE A 346 7.12 15.84 10.01
C PHE A 346 7.92 17.09 9.63
N ARG A 347 7.47 17.85 8.63
CA ARG A 347 8.14 19.10 8.22
C ARG A 347 8.21 20.14 9.33
N TRP A 348 7.23 20.14 10.25
CA TRP A 348 7.16 21.11 11.35
C TRP A 348 7.90 20.64 12.61
N THR A 349 7.70 19.38 12.99
CA THR A 349 8.17 18.86 14.28
C THR A 349 9.50 18.12 14.18
N LYS A 350 9.82 17.58 12.99
CA LYS A 350 10.96 16.69 12.75
C LYS A 350 10.90 15.42 13.62
N GLU A 351 9.71 15.09 14.14
CA GLU A 351 9.51 13.91 14.99
C GLU A 351 9.43 12.64 14.15
N MET A 352 10.16 11.62 14.58
CA MET A 352 10.27 10.38 13.83
C MET A 352 9.02 9.53 13.83
N ALA A 353 8.14 9.68 14.82
CA ALA A 353 6.86 8.98 14.85
C ALA A 353 6.06 9.21 13.55
N TYR A 354 6.14 10.42 12.97
CA TYR A 354 5.50 10.72 11.68
C TYR A 354 6.23 10.04 10.52
N ALA A 355 7.56 10.01 10.50
CA ALA A 355 8.32 9.31 9.46
C ALA A 355 8.08 7.78 9.50
N ASP A 356 7.98 7.19 10.69
CA ASP A 356 7.67 5.78 10.91
C ASP A 356 6.25 5.45 10.46
N TYR A 357 5.28 6.32 10.77
CA TYR A 357 3.92 6.20 10.24
C TYR A 357 3.91 6.23 8.71
N TYR A 358 4.65 7.17 8.11
CA TYR A 358 4.75 7.32 6.66
C TYR A 358 5.33 6.05 6.02
N GLU A 359 6.44 5.51 6.55
CA GLU A 359 7.04 4.26 6.07
C GLU A 359 6.03 3.10 6.13
N ARG A 360 5.31 2.97 7.25
CA ARG A 360 4.33 1.90 7.47
C ARG A 360 3.15 1.98 6.49
N ALA A 361 2.55 3.17 6.35
CA ALA A 361 1.40 3.41 5.49
C ALA A 361 1.76 3.33 4.00
N LEU A 362 2.96 3.78 3.60
CA LEU A 362 3.46 3.62 2.24
C LEU A 362 3.69 2.14 1.90
N THR A 363 4.45 1.43 2.75
CA THR A 363 4.87 0.05 2.49
C THR A 363 3.70 -0.93 2.50
N ASN A 364 2.80 -0.80 3.47
CA ASN A 364 1.74 -1.78 3.69
C ASN A 364 0.38 -1.34 3.15
N GLY A 365 0.11 -0.04 3.14
CA GLY A 365 -1.11 0.53 2.60
C GLY A 365 -0.99 0.73 1.09
N VAL A 366 -0.17 1.71 0.67
CA VAL A 366 -0.09 2.15 -0.73
C VAL A 366 0.46 1.07 -1.66
N LEU A 367 1.62 0.45 -1.36
CA LEU A 367 2.19 -0.54 -2.28
C LEU A 367 1.34 -1.80 -2.42
N SER A 368 0.46 -2.09 -1.46
CA SER A 368 -0.43 -3.25 -1.49
C SER A 368 -1.63 -3.09 -2.42
N ILE A 369 -1.90 -1.88 -2.96
CA ILE A 369 -3.12 -1.60 -3.74
C ILE A 369 -2.99 -1.90 -5.23
N GLN A 370 -1.77 -2.06 -5.76
CA GLN A 370 -1.53 -2.36 -7.18
C GLN A 370 -1.39 -3.88 -7.37
N ARG A 371 -2.05 -4.46 -8.39
CA ARG A 371 -1.99 -5.90 -8.67
C ARG A 371 -0.67 -6.27 -9.37
N GLY A 372 0.36 -6.53 -8.58
CA GLY A 372 1.65 -7.02 -9.12
C GLY A 372 2.25 -6.07 -10.17
N ARG A 373 2.34 -6.53 -11.42
CA ARG A 373 2.85 -5.74 -12.56
C ARG A 373 1.78 -5.45 -13.60
N ASP A 374 0.51 -5.61 -13.25
CA ASP A 374 -0.59 -5.38 -14.17
C ASP A 374 -0.90 -3.88 -14.19
N PRO A 375 -0.66 -3.18 -15.30
CA PRO A 375 -0.86 -1.74 -15.36
C PRO A 375 -2.34 -1.42 -15.28
N GLY A 376 -2.72 -0.48 -14.41
CA GLY A 376 -4.10 -0.01 -14.28
C GLY A 376 -5.04 -0.93 -13.51
N VAL A 377 -4.53 -1.91 -12.76
CA VAL A 377 -5.35 -2.79 -11.92
C VAL A 377 -5.06 -2.50 -10.45
N MET A 378 -5.99 -1.78 -9.81
CA MET A 378 -5.90 -1.35 -8.42
C MET A 378 -7.16 -1.71 -7.62
N ILE A 379 -7.04 -1.81 -6.28
CA ILE A 379 -8.18 -1.97 -5.36
C ILE A 379 -8.66 -0.63 -4.79
N TYR A 380 -9.93 -0.60 -4.40
CA TYR A 380 -10.53 0.49 -3.62
C TYR A 380 -10.28 0.32 -2.12
N MET A 381 -10.72 -0.82 -1.58
CA MET A 381 -10.56 -1.24 -0.19
C MET A 381 -9.49 -2.31 -0.09
N LEU A 382 -8.72 -2.29 1.01
CA LEU A 382 -7.76 -3.33 1.37
C LEU A 382 -8.38 -4.27 2.43
N PRO A 383 -8.87 -5.47 2.05
CA PRO A 383 -9.56 -6.38 2.95
C PRO A 383 -8.66 -6.82 4.12
N LEU A 384 -9.19 -6.79 5.34
CA LEU A 384 -8.51 -7.28 6.55
C LEU A 384 -9.25 -8.44 7.23
N ALA A 385 -10.34 -8.92 6.62
CA ALA A 385 -11.05 -10.12 7.03
C ALA A 385 -10.16 -11.37 7.01
N ARG A 386 -10.53 -12.34 7.85
CA ARG A 386 -9.84 -13.63 7.99
C ARG A 386 -10.13 -14.51 6.79
N GLY A 387 -9.08 -15.06 6.18
CA GLY A 387 -9.22 -15.90 4.99
C GLY A 387 -9.82 -15.19 3.78
N SER A 388 -9.71 -13.87 3.73
CA SER A 388 -10.25 -13.06 2.64
C SER A 388 -9.21 -12.82 1.55
N SER A 389 -9.63 -12.28 0.42
CA SER A 389 -8.76 -11.96 -0.71
C SER A 389 -9.08 -10.57 -1.24
N LYS A 390 -8.07 -9.88 -1.79
CA LYS A 390 -8.25 -8.60 -2.50
C LYS A 390 -9.20 -8.74 -3.70
N ALA A 391 -9.27 -9.93 -4.30
CA ALA A 391 -10.18 -10.23 -5.41
C ALA A 391 -11.63 -10.49 -4.97
N ARG A 392 -11.89 -10.74 -3.69
CA ARG A 392 -13.22 -11.12 -3.14
C ARG A 392 -13.76 -10.05 -2.18
N SER A 393 -13.73 -8.79 -2.61
CA SER A 393 -14.40 -7.66 -1.95
C SER A 393 -15.59 -7.18 -2.79
N TYR A 394 -16.35 -6.20 -2.30
CA TYR A 394 -17.45 -5.59 -3.07
C TYR A 394 -16.89 -4.90 -4.31
N HIS A 395 -15.79 -4.16 -4.16
CA HIS A 395 -15.13 -3.45 -5.26
C HIS A 395 -14.17 -4.34 -6.07
N ARG A 396 -13.58 -5.39 -5.48
CA ARG A 396 -12.58 -6.27 -6.10
C ARG A 396 -11.40 -5.48 -6.69
N TRP A 397 -10.64 -6.12 -7.58
CA TRP A 397 -9.72 -5.42 -8.48
C TRP A 397 -10.53 -4.67 -9.54
N GLY A 398 -10.27 -3.37 -9.71
CA GLY A 398 -10.87 -2.63 -10.80
C GLY A 398 -10.23 -2.97 -12.16
N THR A 399 -10.77 -2.36 -13.20
CA THR A 399 -10.35 -2.54 -14.59
C THR A 399 -9.73 -1.28 -15.19
N GLN A 400 -8.86 -1.47 -16.18
CA GLN A 400 -8.07 -0.42 -16.82
C GLN A 400 -8.87 0.74 -17.42
N PHE A 401 -10.09 0.50 -17.88
CA PHE A 401 -10.86 1.48 -18.66
C PHE A 401 -12.32 1.66 -18.20
N ASN A 402 -12.75 0.98 -17.14
CA ASN A 402 -14.14 1.07 -16.67
C ASN A 402 -14.30 1.41 -15.19
N ASP A 403 -13.27 1.24 -14.36
CA ASP A 403 -13.37 1.46 -12.92
C ASP A 403 -12.58 2.71 -12.49
N PHE A 404 -13.13 3.88 -12.80
CA PHE A 404 -12.55 5.18 -12.45
C PHE A 404 -13.03 5.68 -11.09
N TRP A 405 -12.79 4.92 -10.02
CA TRP A 405 -13.17 5.34 -8.68
C TRP A 405 -12.25 6.44 -8.11
N CYS A 406 -12.64 7.06 -7.00
CA CYS A 406 -11.76 8.02 -6.29
C CYS A 406 -10.39 7.40 -5.94
N CYS A 407 -10.37 6.13 -5.53
CA CYS A 407 -9.16 5.37 -5.19
C CYS A 407 -8.22 5.18 -6.38
N TYR A 408 -8.76 5.04 -7.59
CA TYR A 408 -7.94 5.02 -8.81
C TYR A 408 -7.20 6.34 -8.97
N GLY A 409 -7.89 7.46 -8.73
CA GLY A 409 -7.30 8.79 -8.79
C GLY A 409 -6.16 9.00 -7.80
N THR A 410 -6.38 8.68 -6.53
CA THR A 410 -5.32 8.78 -5.51
C THR A 410 -4.22 7.73 -5.69
N GLY A 411 -4.55 6.55 -6.23
CA GLY A 411 -3.61 5.48 -6.53
C GLY A 411 -2.57 5.93 -7.56
N ILE A 412 -3.01 6.44 -8.71
CA ILE A 412 -2.10 6.92 -9.76
C ILE A 412 -1.20 8.07 -9.28
N GLU A 413 -1.71 8.97 -8.42
CA GLU A 413 -0.89 10.01 -7.82
C GLU A 413 0.14 9.43 -6.85
N SER A 414 -0.27 8.49 -5.98
CA SER A 414 0.62 7.86 -5.00
C SER A 414 1.83 7.21 -5.67
N PHE A 415 1.62 6.42 -6.73
CA PHE A 415 2.68 5.76 -7.47
C PHE A 415 3.53 6.72 -8.31
N SER A 416 3.01 7.91 -8.64
CA SER A 416 3.75 8.95 -9.38
C SER A 416 4.72 9.74 -8.51
N LYS A 417 4.52 9.74 -7.17
CA LYS A 417 5.29 10.55 -6.23
C LYS A 417 6.05 9.76 -5.16
N LEU A 418 6.33 8.47 -5.38
CA LEU A 418 7.05 7.61 -4.42
C LEU A 418 8.41 8.18 -3.94
N GLY A 419 9.00 9.14 -4.67
CA GLY A 419 10.25 9.82 -4.31
C GLY A 419 10.10 11.09 -3.47
N ASP A 420 8.88 11.59 -3.23
CA ASP A 420 8.62 12.94 -2.69
C ASP A 420 8.96 13.13 -1.20
N SER A 421 9.09 12.01 -0.48
CA SER A 421 9.24 11.97 0.98
C SER A 421 10.43 11.11 1.40
N ILE A 422 11.43 10.96 0.52
CA ILE A 422 12.70 10.31 0.86
C ILE A 422 13.64 11.30 1.56
N TYR A 423 13.70 12.52 1.03
CA TYR A 423 14.65 13.56 1.42
C TYR A 423 13.95 14.87 1.78
N PHE A 424 14.41 15.55 2.83
CA PHE A 424 13.94 16.88 3.22
C PHE A 424 15.11 17.81 3.53
N GLU A 425 15.06 19.05 3.05
CA GLU A 425 16.13 20.03 3.23
C GLU A 425 15.84 21.00 4.38
N GLU A 426 16.81 21.22 5.25
CA GLU A 426 16.78 22.25 6.27
C GLU A 426 17.66 23.44 5.86
N LYS A 427 17.04 24.61 5.75
CA LYS A 427 17.71 25.88 5.45
C LYS A 427 18.40 26.43 6.71
N GLY A 428 19.46 25.75 7.14
CA GLY A 428 20.33 26.15 8.26
C GLY A 428 21.73 26.57 7.82
N ASN A 429 22.56 26.97 8.79
CA ASN A 429 24.01 27.12 8.61
C ASN A 429 24.75 26.32 9.70
N PRO A 430 25.21 25.08 9.40
CA PRO A 430 25.22 24.43 8.10
C PRO A 430 23.82 23.97 7.63
N PRO A 431 23.59 23.81 6.31
CA PRO A 431 22.35 23.22 5.79
C PRO A 431 22.23 21.76 6.24
N GLY A 432 21.01 21.30 6.48
CA GLY A 432 20.71 19.91 6.81
C GLY A 432 20.01 19.19 5.67
N LEU A 433 20.30 17.90 5.48
CA LEU A 433 19.50 16.99 4.67
C LEU A 433 19.01 15.86 5.57
N TYR A 434 17.70 15.70 5.68
CA TYR A 434 17.05 14.62 6.40
C TYR A 434 16.69 13.50 5.43
N ILE A 435 17.21 12.30 5.70
CA ILE A 435 16.89 11.07 4.96
C ILE A 435 15.97 10.24 5.84
N ILE A 436 14.69 10.17 5.46
CA ILE A 436 13.66 9.53 6.27
C ILE A 436 13.21 8.17 5.74
N GLN A 437 13.36 7.90 4.44
CA GLN A 437 13.03 6.60 3.85
C GLN A 437 14.29 5.95 3.25
N TYR A 438 14.46 4.66 3.49
CA TYR A 438 15.55 3.86 2.92
C TYR A 438 15.10 3.17 1.64
N ILE A 439 14.88 3.95 0.59
CA ILE A 439 14.48 3.49 -0.74
C ILE A 439 15.67 3.63 -1.69
N PRO A 440 15.96 2.64 -2.56
CA PRO A 440 17.06 2.75 -3.51
C PRO A 440 16.83 3.93 -4.46
N SER A 441 17.65 4.97 -4.33
CA SER A 441 17.45 6.22 -5.05
C SER A 441 18.72 7.04 -5.17
N SER A 442 18.78 7.89 -6.20
CA SER A 442 19.77 8.95 -6.34
C SER A 442 19.10 10.31 -6.19
N PHE A 443 19.77 11.24 -5.52
CA PHE A 443 19.32 12.59 -5.27
C PHE A 443 20.42 13.60 -5.64
N ASN A 444 20.08 14.54 -6.51
CA ASN A 444 20.95 15.64 -6.90
C ASN A 444 20.71 16.87 -6.01
N TRP A 445 21.57 17.07 -5.01
CA TRP A 445 21.49 18.20 -4.10
C TRP A 445 22.09 19.47 -4.73
N LYS A 446 21.28 20.14 -5.57
CA LYS A 446 21.68 21.34 -6.34
C LYS A 446 22.22 22.48 -5.49
N SER A 447 21.65 22.71 -4.30
CA SER A 447 22.07 23.81 -3.42
C SER A 447 23.50 23.63 -2.87
N ARG A 448 24.05 22.40 -2.95
CA ARG A 448 25.42 22.08 -2.52
C ARG A 448 26.30 21.46 -3.60
N GLN A 449 25.78 21.23 -4.81
CA GLN A 449 26.50 20.58 -5.90
C GLN A 449 27.03 19.19 -5.50
N VAL A 450 26.22 18.46 -4.72
CA VAL A 450 26.51 17.12 -4.20
C VAL A 450 25.44 16.16 -4.72
N SER A 451 25.83 14.96 -5.13
CA SER A 451 24.90 13.87 -5.46
C SER A 451 24.96 12.79 -4.38
N VAL A 452 23.80 12.40 -3.87
CA VAL A 452 23.61 11.37 -2.83
C VAL A 452 22.97 10.15 -3.48
N SER A 453 23.63 9.00 -3.41
CA SER A 453 23.12 7.72 -3.91
C SER A 453 22.88 6.77 -2.76
N GLN A 454 21.67 6.23 -2.65
CA GLN A 454 21.28 5.20 -1.70
C GLN A 454 21.17 3.86 -2.41
N LYS A 455 21.95 2.88 -1.96
CA LYS A 455 21.85 1.48 -2.37
C LYS A 455 21.44 0.65 -1.16
N ILE A 456 20.39 -0.14 -1.31
CA ILE A 456 19.87 -1.01 -0.25
C ILE A 456 19.95 -2.46 -0.74
N GLU A 457 20.49 -3.33 0.10
CA GLU A 457 20.48 -4.77 -0.18
C GLU A 457 19.06 -5.34 -0.01
N PRO A 458 18.62 -6.29 -0.85
CA PRO A 458 17.31 -6.90 -0.72
C PRO A 458 17.09 -7.48 0.69
N VAL A 459 15.97 -7.11 1.31
CA VAL A 459 15.58 -7.65 2.61
C VAL A 459 15.14 -9.10 2.44
N VAL A 460 15.69 -9.97 3.29
CA VAL A 460 15.43 -11.41 3.28
C VAL A 460 15.13 -11.90 4.70
N SER A 461 14.36 -12.97 4.85
CA SER A 461 13.95 -13.45 6.18
C SER A 461 15.08 -14.12 6.97
N TRP A 462 16.07 -14.72 6.30
CA TRP A 462 17.18 -15.44 6.94
C TRP A 462 18.36 -14.55 7.35
N ASP A 463 18.43 -13.31 6.84
CA ASP A 463 19.42 -12.29 7.24
C ASP A 463 18.65 -11.11 7.82
N ASN A 464 18.73 -10.94 9.13
CA ASN A 464 17.96 -9.92 9.84
C ASN A 464 18.56 -8.51 9.73
N LEU A 465 19.58 -8.29 8.92
CA LEU A 465 20.22 -6.98 8.79
C LEU A 465 19.75 -6.26 7.52
N LEU A 466 19.14 -5.09 7.70
CA LEU A 466 18.97 -4.13 6.62
C LEU A 466 20.30 -3.41 6.39
N ARG A 467 20.94 -3.65 5.23
CA ARG A 467 22.18 -2.97 4.83
C ARG A 467 21.88 -1.83 3.86
N VAL A 468 22.22 -0.62 4.28
CA VAL A 468 22.07 0.61 3.49
C VAL A 468 23.46 1.21 3.26
N THR A 469 23.79 1.44 1.99
CA THR A 469 24.99 2.17 1.59
C THR A 469 24.58 3.51 1.00
N ILE A 470 25.04 4.59 1.61
CA ILE A 470 24.87 5.96 1.11
C ILE A 470 26.21 6.45 0.61
N THR A 471 26.30 6.73 -0.69
CA THR A 471 27.51 7.25 -1.32
C THR A 471 27.26 8.71 -1.70
N ILE A 472 28.21 9.56 -1.31
CA ILE A 472 28.14 10.99 -1.52
C ILE A 472 29.25 11.37 -2.48
N SER A 473 28.87 12.04 -3.56
CA SER A 473 29.77 12.46 -4.62
C SER A 473 29.67 13.96 -4.82
N SER A 474 30.80 14.64 -4.75
CA SER A 474 30.90 16.07 -5.02
C SER A 474 31.28 16.32 -6.47
N ASN A 475 30.57 17.24 -7.14
CA ASN A 475 30.83 17.62 -8.52
C ASN A 475 31.98 18.65 -8.60
N GLY A 476 33.19 18.33 -8.12
CA GLY A 476 34.46 19.04 -8.37
C GLY A 476 34.57 20.53 -7.97
N HIS A 477 33.46 21.16 -7.58
CA HIS A 477 33.28 22.57 -7.20
C HIS A 477 32.47 22.65 -5.90
N ALA A 478 32.61 21.67 -5.00
CA ALA A 478 32.06 21.82 -3.66
C ALA A 478 32.61 23.12 -3.07
N THR A 479 31.71 24.09 -2.87
CA THR A 479 31.94 25.16 -1.91
C THR A 479 32.36 24.44 -0.62
N GLY A 480 33.56 24.66 -0.08
CA GLY A 480 34.08 23.95 1.10
C GLY A 480 33.26 24.13 2.39
N ALA A 481 31.99 24.50 2.30
CA ALA A 481 31.01 24.59 3.34
C ALA A 481 30.61 23.20 3.86
N SER A 482 30.62 23.06 5.18
CA SER A 482 30.08 21.90 5.86
C SER A 482 28.58 21.77 5.61
N SER A 483 28.10 20.53 5.60
CA SER A 483 26.66 20.22 5.58
C SER A 483 26.38 19.07 6.53
N MET A 484 25.14 19.04 7.02
CA MET A 484 24.66 18.05 7.98
C MET A 484 23.77 17.03 7.28
N LEU A 485 24.04 15.75 7.47
CA LEU A 485 23.15 14.65 7.08
C LEU A 485 22.50 14.06 8.31
N ASN A 486 21.17 13.95 8.31
CA ASN A 486 20.39 13.34 9.37
C ASN A 486 19.78 12.03 8.85
N LEU A 487 20.26 10.90 9.36
CA LEU A 487 19.81 9.56 8.96
C LEU A 487 18.84 9.02 10.00
N ARG A 488 17.62 8.65 9.60
CA ARG A 488 16.61 8.11 10.53
C ARG A 488 17.05 6.76 11.10
N ILE A 489 17.08 6.59 12.43
CA ILE A 489 17.23 5.26 13.04
C ILE A 489 15.85 4.73 13.43
N PRO A 490 15.22 3.86 12.61
CA PRO A 490 13.79 3.54 12.75
C PRO A 490 13.44 2.95 14.11
N ILE A 491 12.24 3.22 14.64
CA ILE A 491 11.77 2.65 15.92
C ILE A 491 11.81 1.11 15.97
N TRP A 492 11.63 0.45 14.82
CA TRP A 492 11.59 -1.00 14.74
C TRP A 492 12.98 -1.65 14.84
N THR A 493 14.08 -0.89 14.76
CA THR A 493 15.44 -1.46 14.84
C THR A 493 15.86 -1.72 16.29
N HIS A 494 16.64 -2.78 16.52
CA HIS A 494 17.23 -3.03 17.83
C HIS A 494 18.59 -2.32 17.96
N SER A 495 18.91 -1.78 19.14
CA SER A 495 20.19 -1.09 19.38
C SER A 495 21.38 -2.05 19.37
N ASN A 496 21.22 -3.25 19.96
CA ASN A 496 22.25 -4.28 19.88
C ASN A 496 22.32 -4.83 18.45
N GLY A 497 23.50 -4.75 17.84
CA GLY A 497 23.77 -5.21 16.48
C GLY A 497 23.64 -4.12 15.41
N ALA A 498 23.05 -2.96 15.74
CA ALA A 498 23.05 -1.83 14.83
C ALA A 498 24.45 -1.23 14.71
N LYS A 499 24.89 -0.95 13.48
CA LYS A 499 26.20 -0.35 13.20
C LYS A 499 26.07 0.71 12.12
N ALA A 500 26.82 1.80 12.30
CA ALA A 500 27.00 2.81 11.28
C ALA A 500 28.49 3.07 11.11
N THR A 501 28.95 3.14 9.86
CA THR A 501 30.34 3.49 9.55
C THR A 501 30.40 4.61 8.54
N LEU A 502 31.41 5.48 8.68
CA LEU A 502 31.78 6.51 7.72
C LEU A 502 33.18 6.22 7.21
N ASN A 503 33.31 5.91 5.92
CA ASN A 503 34.57 5.51 5.28
C ASN A 503 35.31 4.38 6.04
N GLY A 504 34.55 3.46 6.64
CA GLY A 504 35.08 2.35 7.44
C GLY A 504 35.33 2.65 8.92
N ASN A 505 35.16 3.89 9.37
CA ASN A 505 35.26 4.24 10.80
C ASN A 505 33.89 4.17 11.47
N ASP A 506 33.81 3.53 12.63
CA ASP A 506 32.57 3.40 13.40
C ASP A 506 32.03 4.77 13.87
N LEU A 507 30.71 4.94 13.74
CA LEU A 507 29.97 6.08 14.26
C LEU A 507 29.14 5.66 15.48
N SER A 508 29.04 6.55 16.47
CA SER A 508 28.13 6.36 17.60
C SER A 508 26.68 6.52 17.13
N LEU A 509 25.89 5.46 17.30
CA LEU A 509 24.47 5.45 16.95
C LEU A 509 23.63 6.02 18.10
N PRO A 510 22.65 6.89 17.81
CA PRO A 510 21.65 7.29 18.79
C PRO A 510 20.69 6.12 19.08
N THR A 511 19.85 6.27 20.11
CA THR A 511 18.81 5.28 20.37
C THR A 511 17.80 5.20 19.21
N PRO A 512 17.25 4.01 18.90
CA PRO A 512 16.14 3.87 17.97
C PRO A 512 15.03 4.88 18.30
N GLY A 513 14.47 5.54 17.29
CA GLY A 513 13.58 6.67 17.51
C GLY A 513 14.24 8.06 17.40
N ASN A 514 15.56 8.13 17.09
CA ASN A 514 16.29 9.37 16.84
C ASN A 514 17.08 9.40 15.52
N PHE A 515 17.54 10.60 15.12
CA PHE A 515 18.37 10.80 13.93
C PHE A 515 19.86 10.70 14.24
N LEU A 516 20.61 9.99 13.40
CA LEU A 516 22.06 10.05 13.37
C LEU A 516 22.49 11.29 12.55
N SER A 517 22.95 12.32 13.24
CA SER A 517 23.43 13.58 12.63
C SER A 517 24.93 13.53 12.35
N ILE A 518 25.33 13.74 11.10
CA ILE A 518 26.73 13.75 10.66
C ILE A 518 27.00 15.09 9.98
N THR A 519 27.86 15.91 10.56
CA THR A 519 28.27 17.20 9.98
C THR A 519 29.68 17.09 9.44
N LYS A 520 29.83 17.27 8.12
CA LYS A 520 31.12 17.15 7.43
C LYS A 520 31.16 18.01 6.17
N THR A 521 32.37 18.32 5.72
CA THR A 521 32.64 18.72 4.32
C THR A 521 32.82 17.45 3.49
N TRP A 522 31.85 17.14 2.63
CA TRP A 522 31.80 15.87 1.90
C TRP A 522 32.84 15.80 0.79
N GLY A 523 33.59 14.68 0.77
CA GLY A 523 34.54 14.35 -0.30
C GLY A 523 33.86 13.77 -1.55
N GLN A 524 34.68 13.45 -2.56
CA GLN A 524 34.20 12.93 -3.85
C GLN A 524 33.64 11.49 -3.77
N SER A 525 33.91 10.76 -2.69
CA SER A 525 33.51 9.35 -2.53
C SER A 525 33.25 8.97 -1.07
N ASP A 526 32.70 9.88 -0.27
CA ASP A 526 32.36 9.56 1.12
C ASP A 526 31.25 8.49 1.14
N LYS A 527 31.48 7.42 1.89
CA LYS A 527 30.58 6.28 2.00
C LYS A 527 30.12 6.11 3.45
N ILE A 528 28.82 6.17 3.64
CA ILE A 528 28.16 5.82 4.91
C ILE A 528 27.51 4.45 4.73
N THR A 529 27.79 3.54 5.65
CA THR A 529 27.13 2.22 5.67
C THR A 529 26.34 2.09 6.96
N LEU A 530 25.06 1.73 6.86
CA LEU A 530 24.19 1.42 7.99
C LEU A 530 23.83 -0.06 7.93
N GLU A 531 23.96 -0.75 9.06
CA GLU A 531 23.47 -2.10 9.29
C GLU A 531 22.44 -2.03 10.41
N LEU A 532 21.17 -2.23 10.08
CA LEU A 532 20.04 -2.07 11.00
C LEU A 532 19.33 -3.42 11.23
N PRO A 533 19.39 -4.01 12.43
CA PRO A 533 18.69 -5.25 12.75
C PRO A 533 17.17 -5.09 12.70
N MET A 534 16.52 -5.82 11.80
CA MET A 534 15.07 -6.00 11.72
C MET A 534 14.61 -7.05 12.72
N ILE A 535 13.58 -6.72 13.48
CA ILE A 535 12.98 -7.62 14.47
C ILE A 535 11.55 -8.00 14.07
N LEU A 536 11.15 -9.19 14.50
CA LEU A 536 9.74 -9.59 14.54
C LEU A 536 9.07 -8.93 15.74
N ARG A 537 7.96 -8.24 15.49
CA ARG A 537 7.14 -7.59 16.51
C ARG A 537 5.68 -7.96 16.33
N THR A 538 4.94 -7.97 17.42
CA THR A 538 3.48 -8.09 17.38
C THR A 538 2.84 -6.77 17.77
N GLU A 539 1.70 -6.47 17.14
CA GLU A 539 0.90 -5.28 17.41
C GLU A 539 -0.53 -5.70 17.72
N THR A 540 -0.99 -5.46 18.94
CA THR A 540 -2.37 -5.75 19.36
C THR A 540 -3.34 -4.89 18.58
N ILE A 541 -4.47 -5.46 18.16
CA ILE A 541 -5.54 -4.66 17.58
C ILE A 541 -6.02 -3.60 18.57
N LYS A 542 -6.35 -2.40 18.08
CA LYS A 542 -6.87 -1.31 18.91
C LYS A 542 -8.34 -1.58 19.23
N ASP A 543 -8.54 -2.44 20.21
CA ASP A 543 -9.84 -2.79 20.75
C ASP A 543 -9.77 -2.84 22.29
N ASP A 544 -10.74 -2.21 22.96
CA ASP A 544 -10.79 -2.15 24.43
C ASP A 544 -11.44 -3.39 25.06
N ARG A 545 -12.05 -4.26 24.26
CA ARG A 545 -12.77 -5.44 24.76
C ARG A 545 -11.82 -6.59 25.07
N PRO A 546 -11.93 -7.23 26.26
CA PRO A 546 -11.04 -8.31 26.66
C PRO A 546 -11.00 -9.51 25.70
N GLU A 547 -12.11 -9.83 25.02
CA GLU A 547 -12.18 -10.96 24.08
C GLU A 547 -11.26 -10.81 22.86
N TYR A 548 -10.93 -9.56 22.47
CA TYR A 548 -10.06 -9.27 21.33
C TYR A 548 -8.62 -8.92 21.74
N ALA A 549 -8.31 -8.88 23.04
CA ALA A 549 -6.96 -8.59 23.53
C ALA A 549 -5.89 -9.60 23.02
N SER A 550 -6.33 -10.81 22.67
CA SER A 550 -5.47 -11.85 22.09
C SER A 550 -5.23 -11.71 20.57
N VAL A 551 -5.87 -10.74 19.91
CA VAL A 551 -5.75 -10.54 18.46
C VAL A 551 -4.58 -9.60 18.15
N GLN A 552 -3.62 -10.09 17.37
CA GLN A 552 -2.37 -9.42 17.08
C GLN A 552 -2.01 -9.51 15.59
N ALA A 553 -1.46 -8.44 15.05
CA ALA A 553 -0.76 -8.44 13.75
C ALA A 553 0.73 -8.71 13.96
N ILE A 554 1.41 -9.29 12.97
CA ILE A 554 2.84 -9.60 13.03
C ILE A 554 3.56 -8.72 12.00
N LEU A 555 4.63 -8.05 12.42
CA LEU A 555 5.43 -7.20 11.55
C LEU A 555 6.90 -7.59 11.64
N TYR A 556 7.61 -7.49 10.51
CA TYR A 556 9.05 -7.69 10.39
C TYR A 556 9.68 -6.38 9.90
N GLY A 557 10.33 -5.65 10.82
CA GLY A 557 10.72 -4.27 10.57
C GLY A 557 9.50 -3.40 10.17
N PRO A 558 9.48 -2.79 8.97
CA PRO A 558 8.34 -2.02 8.47
C PRO A 558 7.27 -2.88 7.76
N TYR A 559 7.54 -4.15 7.45
CA TYR A 559 6.66 -5.00 6.65
C TYR A 559 5.61 -5.70 7.53
N LEU A 560 4.34 -5.52 7.21
CA LEU A 560 3.23 -6.26 7.80
C LEU A 560 3.13 -7.63 7.13
N LEU A 561 3.22 -8.69 7.93
CA LEU A 561 3.14 -10.06 7.46
C LEU A 561 1.68 -10.54 7.49
N ALA A 562 1.25 -11.16 6.41
CA ALA A 562 -0.04 -11.84 6.26
C ALA A 562 0.21 -13.32 5.99
N GLY A 563 -0.63 -14.18 6.56
CA GLY A 563 -0.52 -15.63 6.41
C GLY A 563 -1.44 -16.17 5.33
N HIS A 564 -0.93 -17.07 4.48
CA HIS A 564 -1.77 -17.85 3.57
C HIS A 564 -2.75 -18.70 4.39
N SER A 565 -4.03 -18.36 4.33
CA SER A 565 -5.08 -19.05 5.08
C SER A 565 -6.44 -18.77 4.47
N SER A 566 -7.34 -19.74 4.57
CA SER A 566 -8.74 -19.68 4.13
C SER A 566 -9.72 -19.48 5.30
N GLY A 567 -9.21 -19.16 6.50
CA GLY A 567 -10.05 -18.83 7.67
C GLY A 567 -9.42 -19.14 9.03
N ASP A 568 -8.45 -20.07 9.07
CA ASP A 568 -7.68 -20.33 10.29
C ASP A 568 -6.79 -19.12 10.61
N TRP A 569 -6.70 -18.80 11.89
CA TRP A 569 -6.02 -17.59 12.36
C TRP A 569 -5.44 -17.75 13.77
N ASP A 570 -5.52 -18.94 14.36
CA ASP A 570 -5.00 -19.23 15.70
C ASP A 570 -3.52 -19.61 15.62
N ILE A 571 -2.67 -18.83 16.29
CA ILE A 571 -1.22 -19.10 16.43
C ILE A 571 -0.95 -19.59 17.85
N GLU A 572 -0.12 -20.64 17.99
CA GLU A 572 0.32 -21.10 19.31
C GLU A 572 1.37 -20.13 19.86
N THR A 573 1.01 -19.42 20.92
CA THR A 573 1.98 -18.64 21.69
C THR A 573 2.14 -19.29 23.05
N LYS A 574 3.18 -20.10 23.25
CA LYS A 574 3.55 -20.50 24.61
C LYS A 574 3.99 -19.24 25.35
N SER A 575 3.44 -19.05 26.56
CA SER A 575 3.57 -17.86 27.42
C SER A 575 5.01 -17.40 27.73
N THR A 576 6.03 -18.17 27.31
CA THR A 576 7.44 -17.96 27.69
C THR A 576 8.46 -18.13 26.56
N THR A 577 8.07 -18.40 25.31
CA THR A 577 9.01 -18.52 24.16
C THR A 577 9.04 -17.24 23.34
N ALA A 578 10.24 -16.80 22.93
CA ALA A 578 10.41 -15.66 22.05
C ALA A 578 9.72 -15.91 20.70
N LEU A 579 9.20 -14.87 20.04
CA LEU A 579 8.56 -14.97 18.71
C LEU A 579 9.44 -15.70 17.68
N THR A 580 10.76 -15.62 17.83
CA THR A 580 11.78 -16.31 17.03
C THR A 580 11.71 -17.84 17.13
N ASP A 581 11.18 -18.41 18.21
CA ASP A 581 11.04 -19.87 18.37
C ASP A 581 9.77 -20.41 17.70
N LEU A 582 8.83 -19.52 17.40
CA LEU A 582 7.54 -19.80 16.77
C LEU A 582 7.56 -19.55 15.25
N MET A 583 8.52 -18.77 14.77
CA MET A 583 8.65 -18.37 13.37
C MET A 583 10.00 -18.76 12.82
N THR A 584 10.01 -19.62 11.80
CA THR A 584 11.25 -20.05 11.13
C THR A 584 11.38 -19.34 9.79
N PRO A 585 12.50 -18.65 9.50
CA PRO A 585 12.69 -18.01 8.21
C PRO A 585 12.80 -19.05 7.09
N VAL A 586 12.23 -18.74 5.92
CA VAL A 586 12.29 -19.59 4.73
C VAL A 586 13.55 -19.24 3.92
N PRO A 587 14.52 -20.16 3.73
CA PRO A 587 15.71 -19.91 2.92
C PRO A 587 15.41 -19.71 1.42
N ALA A 588 16.26 -18.94 0.72
CA ALA A 588 16.15 -18.71 -0.73
C ALA A 588 16.04 -19.99 -1.56
N ASP A 589 16.82 -21.02 -1.17
CA ASP A 589 16.93 -22.27 -1.91
C ASP A 589 15.60 -23.06 -1.96
N TYR A 590 14.64 -22.75 -1.08
CA TYR A 590 13.35 -23.44 -1.09
C TYR A 590 12.58 -23.19 -2.38
N ASN A 591 12.76 -22.02 -3.03
CA ASN A 591 12.12 -21.72 -4.30
C ASN A 591 12.63 -22.60 -5.46
N SER A 592 13.86 -23.12 -5.39
CA SER A 592 14.34 -24.09 -6.38
C SER A 592 13.76 -25.49 -6.20
N ASP A 593 13.21 -25.79 -5.02
CA ASP A 593 12.58 -27.07 -4.70
C ASP A 593 11.06 -27.07 -4.98
N LEU A 594 10.48 -25.93 -5.40
CA LEU A 594 9.05 -25.80 -5.69
C LEU A 594 8.70 -26.35 -7.08
N ILE A 595 7.73 -27.25 -7.11
CA ILE A 595 7.28 -27.97 -8.30
C ILE A 595 5.76 -27.96 -8.44
N SER A 596 5.31 -28.20 -9.67
CA SER A 596 3.93 -28.59 -9.98
C SER A 596 3.94 -29.81 -10.89
N LEU A 597 3.07 -30.77 -10.57
CA LEU A 597 2.94 -32.02 -11.32
C LEU A 597 1.82 -31.87 -12.36
N MET A 598 2.19 -31.88 -13.63
CA MET A 598 1.30 -31.60 -14.76
C MET A 598 1.03 -32.84 -15.61
N GLN A 599 -0.15 -32.89 -16.20
CA GLN A 599 -0.51 -33.83 -17.25
C GLN A 599 -1.42 -33.16 -18.28
N GLN A 600 -1.36 -33.62 -19.52
CA GLN A 600 -2.20 -33.13 -20.61
C GLN A 600 -3.34 -34.10 -20.88
N SER A 601 -4.57 -33.59 -20.96
CA SER A 601 -5.76 -34.33 -21.36
C SER A 601 -6.51 -33.51 -22.42
N GLY A 602 -6.50 -34.00 -23.65
CA GLY A 602 -6.91 -33.22 -24.84
C GLY A 602 -6.08 -31.94 -25.02
N ASP A 603 -6.76 -30.81 -25.19
CA ASP A 603 -6.13 -29.49 -25.35
C ASP A 603 -5.91 -28.75 -24.02
N THR A 604 -6.19 -29.38 -22.87
CA THR A 604 -6.10 -28.73 -21.56
C THR A 604 -5.00 -29.38 -20.72
N THR A 605 -4.17 -28.53 -20.08
CA THR A 605 -3.20 -28.96 -19.08
C THR A 605 -3.86 -28.98 -17.71
N PHE A 606 -3.68 -30.07 -16.99
CA PHE A 606 -4.14 -30.25 -15.62
C PHE A 606 -2.95 -30.40 -14.68
N VAL A 607 -3.16 -30.02 -13.43
CA VAL A 607 -2.19 -30.06 -12.34
C VAL A 607 -2.74 -30.79 -11.13
N LEU A 608 -1.85 -31.48 -10.45
CA LEU A 608 -2.12 -32.04 -9.13
C LEU A 608 -2.38 -30.88 -8.15
N THR A 609 -3.47 -30.94 -7.40
CA THR A 609 -3.92 -29.85 -6.52
C THR A 609 -4.45 -30.41 -5.21
N ASN A 610 -4.13 -29.76 -4.09
CA ASN A 610 -4.77 -30.04 -2.81
C ASN A 610 -6.15 -29.39 -2.73
N SER A 611 -7.20 -30.20 -2.61
CA SER A 611 -8.59 -29.77 -2.42
C SER A 611 -9.12 -30.34 -1.11
N ASN A 612 -9.12 -29.54 -0.04
CA ASN A 612 -9.58 -29.95 1.30
C ASN A 612 -8.94 -31.25 1.82
N GLN A 613 -7.60 -31.35 1.77
CA GLN A 613 -6.82 -32.52 2.22
C GLN A 613 -7.00 -33.77 1.33
N SER A 614 -7.68 -33.64 0.19
CA SER A 614 -7.74 -34.66 -0.86
C SER A 614 -7.02 -34.15 -2.11
N ILE A 615 -6.20 -35.00 -2.73
CA ILE A 615 -5.45 -34.63 -3.93
C ILE A 615 -6.29 -34.90 -5.18
N GLN A 616 -6.42 -33.89 -6.04
CA GLN A 616 -7.25 -33.91 -7.25
C GLN A 616 -6.48 -33.36 -8.46
N MET A 617 -6.93 -33.70 -9.66
CA MET A 617 -6.49 -33.05 -10.89
C MET A 617 -7.40 -31.86 -11.20
N GLU A 618 -6.81 -30.68 -11.29
CA GLU A 618 -7.51 -29.43 -11.64
C GLU A 618 -6.89 -28.78 -12.86
N LYS A 619 -7.62 -27.90 -13.55
CA LYS A 619 -7.05 -27.13 -14.66
C LYS A 619 -5.88 -26.29 -14.18
N PHE A 620 -4.86 -26.15 -15.03
CA PHE A 620 -3.70 -25.30 -14.73
C PHE A 620 -4.15 -23.89 -14.32
N PRO A 621 -3.88 -23.46 -13.07
CA PRO A 621 -4.39 -22.20 -12.55
C PRO A 621 -3.55 -20.99 -12.95
N GLU A 622 -4.15 -19.80 -12.89
CA GLU A 622 -3.41 -18.54 -12.99
C GLU A 622 -2.57 -18.31 -11.74
N ALA A 623 -1.35 -17.80 -11.92
CA ALA A 623 -0.46 -17.46 -10.82
C ALA A 623 -1.03 -16.34 -9.94
N GLY A 624 -0.83 -16.45 -8.63
CA GLY A 624 -1.37 -15.49 -7.67
C GLY A 624 -2.79 -15.80 -7.19
N THR A 625 -3.28 -17.03 -7.40
CA THR A 625 -4.60 -17.50 -6.95
C THR A 625 -4.47 -18.59 -5.89
N ASP A 626 -5.55 -18.82 -5.12
CA ASP A 626 -5.63 -19.95 -4.17
C ASP A 626 -5.33 -21.30 -4.86
N ALA A 627 -5.80 -21.48 -6.10
CA ALA A 627 -5.57 -22.70 -6.86
C ALA A 627 -4.10 -22.89 -7.22
N ALA A 628 -3.37 -21.81 -7.57
CA ALA A 628 -1.93 -21.88 -7.81
C ALA A 628 -1.14 -22.25 -6.55
N VAL A 629 -1.55 -21.71 -5.41
CA VAL A 629 -1.00 -22.05 -4.10
C VAL A 629 -1.24 -23.53 -3.79
N SER A 630 -2.46 -24.04 -3.95
CA SER A 630 -2.80 -25.44 -3.69
C SER A 630 -2.22 -26.43 -4.72
N ALA A 631 -1.79 -25.96 -5.90
CA ALA A 631 -1.14 -26.76 -6.94
C ALA A 631 0.41 -26.70 -6.90
N THR A 632 0.97 -26.03 -5.89
CA THR A 632 2.41 -25.90 -5.70
C THR A 632 2.86 -26.77 -4.53
N PHE A 633 3.88 -27.59 -4.76
CA PHE A 633 4.45 -28.49 -3.76
C PHE A 633 5.95 -28.24 -3.66
N ARG A 634 6.51 -28.45 -2.47
CA ARG A 634 7.95 -28.47 -2.25
C ARG A 634 8.45 -29.92 -2.25
N LEU A 635 9.42 -30.20 -3.12
CA LEU A 635 10.01 -31.51 -3.26
C LEU A 635 11.20 -31.66 -2.30
N ILE A 636 11.08 -32.53 -1.29
CA ILE A 636 12.13 -32.75 -0.28
C ILE A 636 12.80 -34.10 -0.52
N SER A 637 14.10 -34.11 -0.80
CA SER A 637 14.91 -35.33 -0.90
C SER A 637 15.49 -35.74 0.47
N LEU A 638 15.34 -37.01 0.84
CA LEU A 638 15.87 -37.55 2.10
C LEU A 638 17.35 -37.95 2.02
N ASP A 639 17.86 -38.18 0.81
CA ASP A 639 19.28 -38.43 0.58
C ASP A 639 20.06 -37.11 0.68
N LYS A 640 20.69 -36.86 1.84
CA LYS A 640 21.50 -35.67 2.16
C LYS A 640 22.82 -35.56 1.36
N SER A 641 22.82 -35.89 0.07
CA SER A 641 23.94 -35.51 -0.80
C SER A 641 23.73 -34.06 -1.26
N SER A 642 24.63 -33.18 -0.82
CA SER A 642 24.75 -31.75 -1.13
C SER A 642 24.99 -31.46 -2.62
N VAL A 643 24.07 -31.83 -3.49
CA VAL A 643 24.09 -31.48 -4.91
C VAL A 643 22.90 -30.58 -5.15
N ARG A 644 23.16 -29.30 -5.44
CA ARG A 644 22.16 -28.33 -5.87
C ARG A 644 21.47 -28.93 -7.11
N PRO A 645 20.19 -29.35 -7.03
CA PRO A 645 19.53 -29.95 -8.17
C PRO A 645 19.20 -28.83 -9.16
N SER A 646 20.15 -28.53 -10.04
CA SER A 646 19.92 -27.60 -11.15
C SER A 646 18.96 -28.20 -12.19
N GLN A 647 18.68 -29.50 -12.12
CA GLN A 647 17.69 -30.20 -12.92
C GLN A 647 16.97 -31.28 -12.10
N HIS A 648 15.64 -31.26 -12.12
CA HIS A 648 14.77 -32.28 -11.49
C HIS A 648 15.11 -33.74 -11.92
N LYS A 649 15.84 -33.90 -13.03
CA LYS A 649 16.36 -35.19 -13.52
C LYS A 649 17.35 -35.84 -12.55
N ASP A 650 18.08 -35.04 -11.75
CA ASP A 650 19.07 -35.54 -10.78
C ASP A 650 18.45 -36.18 -9.53
N LEU A 651 17.13 -36.04 -9.37
CA LEU A 651 16.36 -36.64 -8.27
C LEU A 651 15.73 -37.98 -8.67
N VAL A 652 15.79 -38.38 -9.94
CA VAL A 652 15.30 -39.69 -10.40
C VAL A 652 16.11 -40.79 -9.72
N GLY A 653 15.41 -41.70 -9.05
CA GLY A 653 15.94 -42.81 -8.26
C GLY A 653 16.01 -42.54 -6.75
N LYS A 654 15.79 -41.29 -6.29
CA LYS A 654 15.87 -40.90 -4.88
C LYS A 654 14.53 -40.95 -4.16
N GLN A 655 14.60 -41.05 -2.83
CA GLN A 655 13.44 -40.94 -1.94
C GLN A 655 13.06 -39.48 -1.72
N VAL A 656 11.79 -39.16 -1.98
CA VAL A 656 11.24 -37.82 -1.94
C VAL A 656 9.93 -37.76 -1.14
N MET A 657 9.67 -36.58 -0.58
CA MET A 657 8.38 -36.21 0.02
C MET A 657 7.84 -34.96 -0.67
N LEU A 658 6.53 -34.88 -0.82
CA LEU A 658 5.84 -33.73 -1.43
C LEU A 658 5.15 -32.93 -0.32
N GLU A 659 5.80 -31.86 0.13
CA GLU A 659 5.27 -30.91 1.11
C GLU A 659 4.33 -29.91 0.42
N LEU A 660 3.21 -29.58 1.04
CA LEU A 660 2.27 -28.60 0.52
C LEU A 660 2.74 -27.17 0.80
N PHE A 661 2.69 -26.29 -0.20
CA PHE A 661 3.17 -24.91 -0.07
C PHE A 661 2.42 -24.12 1.02
N ASP A 662 1.09 -24.22 1.07
CA ASP A 662 0.23 -23.50 2.02
C ASP A 662 0.10 -24.18 3.40
N LEU A 663 0.62 -25.40 3.52
CA LEU A 663 0.58 -26.22 4.72
C LEU A 663 1.98 -26.78 5.06
N PRO A 664 2.92 -25.93 5.51
CA PRO A 664 4.26 -26.39 5.84
C PRO A 664 4.25 -27.48 6.91
N GLY A 665 4.98 -28.57 6.69
CA GLY A 665 5.01 -29.76 7.53
C GLY A 665 3.89 -30.77 7.26
N MET A 666 3.01 -30.50 6.29
CA MET A 666 2.02 -31.46 5.79
C MET A 666 2.45 -31.97 4.42
N PHE A 667 2.29 -33.28 4.20
CA PHE A 667 2.77 -33.98 3.03
C PHE A 667 1.66 -34.78 2.36
N ILE A 668 1.78 -35.02 1.06
CA ILE A 668 0.94 -36.00 0.37
C ILE A 668 1.20 -37.38 0.99
N SER A 669 0.12 -38.06 1.38
CA SER A 669 0.17 -39.37 2.03
C SER A 669 -0.79 -40.34 1.37
N GLN A 670 -0.37 -41.59 1.24
CA GLN A 670 -1.21 -42.68 0.76
C GLN A 670 -2.10 -43.25 1.87
N GLN A 671 -3.36 -43.58 1.54
CA GLN A 671 -4.32 -44.18 2.49
C GLN A 671 -4.51 -45.69 2.25
N GLY A 672 -4.00 -46.22 1.14
CA GLY A 672 -4.06 -47.63 0.76
C GLY A 672 -4.12 -47.81 -0.75
N GLN A 673 -4.07 -49.06 -1.21
CA GLN A 673 -4.20 -49.40 -2.62
C GLN A 673 -5.61 -49.04 -3.13
N GLU A 674 -5.67 -48.40 -4.31
CA GLU A 674 -6.89 -47.88 -4.94
C GLU A 674 -7.64 -46.83 -4.12
N GLN A 675 -7.02 -46.29 -3.06
CA GLN A 675 -7.58 -45.21 -2.26
C GLN A 675 -7.05 -43.86 -2.72
N SER A 676 -7.86 -42.83 -2.51
CA SER A 676 -7.49 -41.43 -2.76
C SER A 676 -6.28 -41.04 -1.93
N LEU A 677 -5.41 -40.23 -2.53
CA LEU A 677 -4.31 -39.61 -1.79
C LEU A 677 -4.86 -38.53 -0.85
N GLY A 678 -4.34 -38.55 0.38
CA GLY A 678 -4.66 -37.59 1.41
C GLY A 678 -3.47 -36.71 1.76
N VAL A 679 -3.63 -35.91 2.82
CA VAL A 679 -2.58 -35.04 3.36
C VAL A 679 -2.37 -35.38 4.84
N ALA A 680 -1.12 -35.63 5.25
CA ALA A 680 -0.76 -36.01 6.61
C ALA A 680 0.48 -35.28 7.12
N GLY A 681 0.63 -35.17 8.45
CA GLY A 681 1.81 -34.55 9.08
C GLY A 681 3.02 -35.48 9.07
N SER A 682 4.20 -34.93 9.39
CA SER A 682 5.50 -35.64 9.37
C SER A 682 5.62 -36.89 10.28
N SER A 683 4.59 -37.21 11.08
CA SER A 683 4.58 -38.32 12.04
C SER A 683 4.03 -39.64 11.50
N ASP A 684 3.47 -39.66 10.29
CA ASP A 684 2.85 -40.88 9.75
C ASP A 684 3.87 -41.79 9.05
N GLU A 685 4.14 -42.92 9.70
CA GLU A 685 5.09 -43.99 9.36
C GLU A 685 5.00 -44.47 7.90
N GLY A 686 5.82 -43.90 7.01
CA GLY A 686 6.05 -44.42 5.65
C GLY A 686 4.99 -44.10 4.59
N GLY A 687 3.85 -43.53 4.98
CA GLY A 687 2.74 -43.19 4.08
C GLY A 687 3.04 -42.08 3.06
N SER A 688 3.99 -41.20 3.39
CA SER A 688 4.31 -40.00 2.62
C SER A 688 5.63 -40.11 1.84
N LEU A 689 6.28 -41.29 1.86
CA LEU A 689 7.54 -41.53 1.16
C LEU A 689 7.29 -42.09 -0.25
N PHE A 690 7.81 -41.39 -1.24
CA PHE A 690 7.78 -41.81 -2.64
C PHE A 690 9.19 -41.92 -3.20
N ARG A 691 9.39 -42.81 -4.17
CA ARG A 691 10.59 -42.86 -5.02
C ARG A 691 10.28 -42.21 -6.35
N LEU A 692 11.06 -41.20 -6.71
CA LEU A 692 10.94 -40.58 -8.02
C LEU A 692 11.55 -41.50 -9.07
N THR A 693 10.82 -41.85 -10.12
CA THR A 693 11.26 -42.72 -11.21
C THR A 693 11.08 -42.01 -12.56
N ALA A 694 11.81 -42.45 -13.59
CA ALA A 694 11.55 -41.98 -14.95
C ALA A 694 10.11 -42.34 -15.36
N GLY A 695 9.45 -41.49 -16.14
CA GLY A 695 8.07 -41.68 -16.53
C GLY A 695 7.83 -43.05 -17.15
N LEU A 696 6.80 -43.74 -16.66
CA LEU A 696 6.45 -45.07 -17.16
C LEU A 696 5.99 -45.04 -18.63
N ASP A 697 5.57 -43.88 -19.15
CA ASP A 697 5.17 -43.66 -20.54
C ASP A 697 6.35 -43.59 -21.53
N GLY A 698 7.60 -43.64 -21.03
CA GLY A 698 8.81 -43.68 -21.86
C GLY A 698 9.18 -42.33 -22.49
N LYS A 699 8.58 -41.23 -22.05
CA LYS A 699 8.97 -39.87 -22.47
C LYS A 699 10.09 -39.34 -21.58
N ASP A 700 11.02 -38.61 -22.19
CA ASP A 700 12.23 -38.10 -21.50
C ASP A 700 11.96 -36.91 -20.54
N ASP A 701 10.73 -36.37 -20.53
CA ASP A 701 10.32 -35.21 -19.74
C ASP A 701 9.27 -35.52 -18.66
N THR A 702 8.92 -36.80 -18.48
CA THR A 702 7.95 -37.26 -17.48
C THR A 702 8.61 -38.03 -16.35
N VAL A 703 7.95 -38.04 -15.19
CA VAL A 703 8.34 -38.77 -13.98
C VAL A 703 7.15 -39.52 -13.41
N SER A 704 7.42 -40.59 -12.68
CA SER A 704 6.43 -41.35 -11.92
C SER A 704 6.84 -41.44 -10.46
N LEU A 705 5.87 -41.34 -9.55
CA LEU A 705 6.08 -41.39 -8.10
C LEU A 705 5.64 -42.74 -7.56
N GLU A 706 6.59 -43.62 -7.26
CA GLU A 706 6.35 -44.96 -6.69
C GLU A 706 6.26 -44.88 -5.17
N SER A 707 5.31 -45.58 -4.55
CA SER A 707 5.24 -45.68 -3.08
C SER A 707 6.35 -46.55 -2.50
N GLU A 708 7.06 -46.06 -1.48
CA GLU A 708 8.06 -46.87 -0.76
C GLU A 708 7.42 -47.93 0.14
N ALA A 709 6.22 -47.67 0.68
CA ALA A 709 5.50 -48.67 1.48
C ALA A 709 4.86 -49.78 0.63
N GLN A 710 4.53 -49.48 -0.64
CA GLN A 710 3.91 -50.41 -1.57
C GLN A 710 4.62 -50.38 -2.94
N LYS A 711 5.69 -51.18 -3.06
CA LYS A 711 6.45 -51.29 -4.31
C LYS A 711 5.57 -51.76 -5.48
N GLY A 712 5.75 -51.14 -6.64
CA GLY A 712 4.93 -51.36 -7.84
C GLY A 712 3.62 -50.57 -7.89
N CYS A 713 3.36 -49.70 -6.89
CA CYS A 713 2.21 -48.81 -6.84
C CYS A 713 2.63 -47.36 -7.03
N TYR A 714 1.90 -46.65 -7.90
CA TYR A 714 2.23 -45.30 -8.34
C TYR A 714 1.06 -44.34 -8.10
N ILE A 715 1.38 -43.05 -7.98
CA ILE A 715 0.37 -42.00 -8.06
C ILE A 715 -0.31 -42.07 -9.43
N TYR A 716 -1.63 -42.13 -9.44
CA TYR A 716 -2.45 -42.38 -10.62
C TYR A 716 -3.65 -41.42 -10.67
N SER A 717 -3.79 -40.71 -11.78
CA SER A 717 -4.87 -39.74 -12.07
C SER A 717 -5.86 -40.22 -13.15
N GLY A 718 -5.48 -41.21 -13.95
CA GLY A 718 -6.21 -41.62 -15.16
C GLY A 718 -5.71 -40.91 -16.43
N VAL A 719 -6.30 -41.22 -17.58
CA VAL A 719 -5.92 -40.65 -18.91
C VAL A 719 -6.94 -39.66 -19.47
N ASP A 720 -8.24 -39.87 -19.21
CA ASP A 720 -9.35 -39.02 -19.69
C ASP A 720 -10.20 -38.48 -18.52
N TYR A 721 -9.58 -37.67 -17.69
CA TYR A 721 -10.21 -37.10 -16.49
C TYR A 721 -10.68 -35.66 -16.69
N LYS A 722 -11.55 -35.19 -15.78
CA LYS A 722 -12.05 -33.81 -15.73
C LYS A 722 -11.53 -33.10 -14.47
N SER A 723 -11.66 -31.78 -14.40
CA SER A 723 -11.41 -31.01 -13.16
C SER A 723 -12.14 -31.64 -11.97
N GLY A 724 -11.44 -31.77 -10.84
CA GLY A 724 -11.95 -32.38 -9.60
C GLY A 724 -11.83 -33.91 -9.56
N SER A 725 -11.16 -34.53 -10.54
CA SER A 725 -10.95 -35.99 -10.52
C SER A 725 -9.95 -36.36 -9.44
N THR A 726 -10.33 -37.29 -8.55
CA THR A 726 -9.50 -37.72 -7.43
C THR A 726 -8.27 -38.49 -7.90
N VAL A 727 -7.12 -38.15 -7.33
CA VAL A 727 -5.87 -38.88 -7.54
C VAL A 727 -5.75 -39.97 -6.49
N LYS A 728 -5.35 -41.17 -6.92
CA LYS A 728 -5.24 -42.35 -6.07
C LYS A 728 -3.87 -43.03 -6.20
N LEU A 729 -3.59 -43.95 -5.30
CA LEU A 729 -2.49 -44.88 -5.46
C LEU A 729 -2.98 -46.13 -6.22
N SER A 730 -2.38 -46.47 -7.35
CA SER A 730 -2.75 -47.66 -8.13
C SER A 730 -1.53 -48.52 -8.47
N CYS A 731 -1.71 -49.84 -8.45
CA CYS A 731 -0.62 -50.81 -8.59
C CYS A 731 -0.71 -51.55 -9.92
N ASN A 732 0.44 -51.72 -10.58
CA ASN A 732 0.50 -52.38 -11.88
C ASN A 732 0.40 -53.92 -11.70
N SER A 733 -0.81 -54.48 -11.79
CA SER A 733 -1.03 -55.93 -11.80
C SER A 733 -0.78 -56.51 -13.20
N LYS A 734 0.51 -56.65 -13.57
CA LYS A 734 1.03 -57.27 -14.81
C LYS A 734 0.85 -56.45 -16.11
N SER A 735 1.87 -55.61 -16.34
CA SER A 735 2.48 -55.16 -17.62
C SER A 735 1.69 -55.32 -18.93
N SER A 736 1.15 -54.21 -19.43
CA SER A 736 1.20 -53.74 -20.85
C SER A 736 0.15 -52.66 -21.17
N ASP A 737 -0.60 -52.14 -20.19
CA ASP A 737 -1.55 -51.08 -20.46
C ASP A 737 -0.83 -49.72 -20.59
N ASP A 738 -0.63 -49.27 -21.83
CA ASP A 738 -0.06 -47.96 -22.13
C ASP A 738 -0.91 -46.82 -21.51
N GLY A 739 -2.21 -47.07 -21.27
CA GLY A 739 -3.09 -46.16 -20.53
C GLY A 739 -2.67 -45.99 -19.07
N PHE A 740 -2.25 -47.07 -18.39
CA PHE A 740 -1.75 -46.98 -17.01
C PHE A 740 -0.44 -46.20 -16.95
N LYS A 741 0.50 -46.50 -17.86
CA LYS A 741 1.79 -45.82 -17.94
C LYS A 741 1.63 -44.32 -18.13
N GLN A 742 0.74 -43.91 -19.03
CA GLN A 742 0.42 -42.52 -19.27
C GLN A 742 -0.26 -41.87 -18.06
N ALA A 743 -1.22 -42.55 -17.44
CA ALA A 743 -1.95 -42.06 -16.26
C ALA A 743 -1.09 -41.90 -15.00
N ALA A 744 0.01 -42.65 -14.89
CA ALA A 744 0.95 -42.60 -13.77
C ALA A 744 2.20 -41.75 -14.04
N SER A 745 2.29 -41.10 -15.21
CA SER A 745 3.43 -40.27 -15.61
C SER A 745 3.05 -38.79 -15.60
N PHE A 746 3.86 -37.95 -14.95
CA PHE A 746 3.61 -36.52 -14.78
C PHE A 746 4.80 -35.72 -15.32
N LYS A 747 4.54 -34.57 -15.92
CA LYS A 747 5.57 -33.60 -16.26
C LYS A 747 5.86 -32.73 -15.04
N LEU A 748 7.13 -32.64 -14.64
CA LEU A 748 7.56 -31.72 -13.59
C LEU A 748 7.71 -30.31 -14.15
N GLY A 749 6.85 -29.42 -13.70
CA GLY A 749 6.96 -27.98 -13.90
C GLY A 749 7.59 -27.29 -12.69
N LYS A 750 8.10 -26.09 -12.90
CA LYS A 750 8.40 -25.17 -11.81
C LYS A 750 7.09 -24.84 -11.05
N GLY A 751 7.18 -24.69 -9.73
CA GLY A 751 6.05 -24.25 -8.91
C GLY A 751 5.38 -22.99 -9.47
N ILE A 752 4.03 -22.96 -9.43
CA ILE A 752 3.24 -21.84 -9.94
C ILE A 752 3.32 -20.65 -8.96
N SER A 753 3.42 -20.94 -7.67
CA SER A 753 3.65 -19.98 -6.59
C SER A 753 5.12 -20.02 -6.12
N GLU A 754 5.62 -18.90 -5.62
CA GLU A 754 6.98 -18.77 -5.08
C GLU A 754 6.94 -18.12 -3.69
N TYR A 755 7.88 -18.49 -2.81
CA TYR A 755 8.08 -17.80 -1.55
C TYR A 755 8.65 -16.41 -1.80
N HIS A 756 8.10 -15.42 -1.11
CA HIS A 756 8.67 -14.08 -1.08
C HIS A 756 10.02 -14.13 -0.33
N PRO A 757 11.03 -13.29 -0.67
CA PRO A 757 12.29 -13.23 0.06
C PRO A 757 12.12 -13.00 1.58
N ILE A 758 11.00 -12.38 1.96
CA ILE A 758 10.59 -12.10 3.35
C ILE A 758 9.49 -13.09 3.78
N SER A 759 9.72 -14.39 3.66
CA SER A 759 8.76 -15.42 4.09
C SER A 759 9.19 -16.13 5.38
N PHE A 760 8.21 -16.42 6.24
CA PHE A 760 8.38 -17.14 7.50
C PHE A 760 7.35 -18.26 7.64
N VAL A 761 7.72 -19.39 8.24
CA VAL A 761 6.80 -20.44 8.67
C VAL A 761 6.40 -20.16 10.13
N ALA A 762 5.13 -19.91 10.40
CA ALA A 762 4.59 -19.72 11.74
C ALA A 762 3.82 -20.95 12.23
N LYS A 763 4.05 -21.35 13.49
CA LYS A 763 3.36 -22.49 14.12
C LYS A 763 1.95 -22.13 14.58
N GLY A 764 0.93 -22.68 13.93
CA GLY A 764 -0.46 -22.54 14.35
C GLY A 764 -0.95 -23.69 15.23
N ALA A 765 -2.15 -23.53 15.80
CA ALA A 765 -2.74 -24.53 16.70
C ALA A 765 -3.16 -25.82 16.01
N LYS A 766 -3.61 -25.72 14.74
CA LYS A 766 -4.03 -26.86 13.92
C LYS A 766 -3.06 -27.17 12.78
N ARG A 767 -2.42 -26.13 12.24
CA ARG A 767 -1.51 -26.20 11.08
C ARG A 767 -0.50 -25.07 11.14
N ASN A 768 0.61 -25.20 10.43
CA ASN A 768 1.53 -24.10 10.23
C ASN A 768 1.06 -23.18 9.09
N PHE A 769 1.52 -21.92 9.10
CA PHE A 769 1.20 -20.91 8.10
C PHE A 769 2.47 -20.38 7.44
N ILE A 770 2.39 -20.10 6.14
CA ILE A 770 3.39 -19.26 5.47
C ILE A 770 2.97 -17.81 5.62
N LEU A 771 3.82 -17.02 6.26
CA LEU A 771 3.69 -15.58 6.40
C LEU A 771 4.56 -14.89 5.35
N SER A 772 3.98 -13.92 4.62
CA SER A 772 4.65 -13.10 3.62
C SER A 772 4.17 -11.64 3.73
N PRO A 773 4.88 -10.64 3.20
CA PRO A 773 4.42 -9.25 3.26
C PRO A 773 3.07 -9.08 2.55
N LEU A 774 2.16 -8.28 3.10
CA LEU A 774 0.80 -8.09 2.56
C LEU A 774 0.77 -7.62 1.09
N LEU A 775 1.79 -6.88 0.67
CA LEU A 775 1.94 -6.41 -0.72
C LEU A 775 2.20 -7.55 -1.73
N SER A 776 2.67 -8.72 -1.27
CA SER A 776 2.96 -9.86 -2.14
C SER A 776 1.70 -10.62 -2.59
N PHE A 777 0.59 -10.49 -1.84
CA PHE A 777 -0.68 -11.15 -2.12
C PHE A 777 -1.44 -10.44 -3.24
N ARG A 778 -1.97 -11.22 -4.18
CA ARG A 778 -2.85 -10.81 -5.27
C ARG A 778 -4.26 -11.31 -5.00
N ASP A 779 -4.61 -12.49 -5.53
CA ASP A 779 -5.96 -13.04 -5.44
C ASP A 779 -6.07 -14.14 -4.38
N GLU A 780 -4.96 -14.50 -3.74
CA GLU A 780 -4.90 -15.50 -2.68
C GLU A 780 -5.65 -15.06 -1.41
N SER A 781 -6.12 -16.06 -0.68
CA SER A 781 -6.70 -15.94 0.65
C SER A 781 -5.62 -15.68 1.70
N TYR A 782 -5.81 -14.66 2.52
CA TYR A 782 -4.89 -14.32 3.59
C TYR A 782 -5.58 -13.91 4.89
N THR A 783 -4.81 -13.96 5.96
CA THR A 783 -5.16 -13.46 7.29
C THR A 783 -4.05 -12.53 7.79
N VAL A 784 -4.42 -11.30 8.18
CA VAL A 784 -3.48 -10.28 8.68
C VAL A 784 -3.37 -10.29 10.20
N SER A 785 -4.51 -10.45 10.87
CA SER A 785 -4.58 -10.48 12.34
C SER A 785 -4.79 -11.91 12.80
N PHE A 786 -4.00 -12.34 13.78
CA PHE A 786 -4.01 -13.69 14.32
C PHE A 786 -4.44 -13.66 15.78
N ARG A 787 -5.09 -14.73 16.23
CA ARG A 787 -5.42 -14.93 17.64
C ARG A 787 -4.33 -15.74 18.31
N SER A 788 -3.76 -15.18 19.36
CA SER A 788 -2.78 -15.84 20.22
C SER A 788 -3.51 -16.73 21.24
N LEU A 789 -3.25 -18.04 21.18
CA LEU A 789 -3.74 -18.99 22.19
C LEU A 789 -2.64 -19.22 23.22
N ALA A 790 -2.79 -18.59 24.40
CA ALA A 790 -2.01 -18.97 25.56
C ALA A 790 -2.54 -20.33 26.08
N LYS A 791 -1.73 -21.38 25.99
CA LYS A 791 -1.98 -22.62 26.76
C LYS A 791 -1.78 -22.27 28.24
N TYR A 792 -2.84 -21.87 28.93
CA TYR A 792 -2.85 -21.97 30.38
C TYR A 792 -2.70 -23.46 30.72
N PRO A 793 -1.73 -23.87 31.55
CA PRO A 793 -1.81 -25.19 32.13
C PRO A 793 -3.10 -25.20 32.95
N VAL A 794 -4.10 -25.94 32.47
CA VAL A 794 -5.22 -26.34 33.33
C VAL A 794 -4.58 -27.18 34.42
N SER A 795 -4.33 -26.58 35.58
CA SER A 795 -4.05 -27.33 36.78
C SER A 795 -5.31 -28.14 37.03
N SER A 796 -5.28 -29.42 36.65
CA SER A 796 -6.16 -30.43 37.20
C SER A 796 -5.84 -30.57 38.69
N SER A 797 -6.30 -29.61 39.48
CA SER A 797 -6.38 -29.67 40.92
C SER A 797 -7.84 -29.50 41.28
N CYS A 798 -8.43 -30.61 41.73
CA CYS A 798 -9.78 -30.74 42.23
C CYS A 798 -10.23 -29.55 43.10
N ASP A 799 -11.25 -28.84 42.66
CA ASP A 799 -12.15 -28.09 43.56
C ASP A 799 -13.50 -28.79 43.56
N LEU A 800 -13.55 -29.87 44.34
CA LEU A 800 -14.76 -30.60 44.69
C LEU A 800 -14.77 -30.75 46.22
N CYS A 801 -14.72 -29.61 46.92
CA CYS A 801 -14.94 -29.50 48.36
C CYS A 801 -15.21 -28.03 48.70
N LEU A 802 -16.49 -27.69 48.89
CA LEU A 802 -17.02 -26.62 49.77
C LEU A 802 -18.35 -26.08 49.23
N LEU A 803 -19.38 -26.92 49.20
CA LEU A 803 -20.78 -26.48 49.19
C LEU A 803 -21.62 -27.56 49.86
N ASN A 804 -21.56 -27.59 51.19
CA ASN A 804 -22.58 -28.17 52.07
C ASN A 804 -22.31 -27.69 53.49
N ASN A 805 -22.98 -26.60 53.87
CA ASN A 805 -23.49 -26.32 55.22
C ASN A 805 -23.81 -24.84 55.37
N ILE A 806 -24.95 -24.37 54.83
CA ILE A 806 -25.74 -23.30 55.46
C ILE A 806 -27.23 -23.53 55.12
N THR A 807 -27.92 -24.22 56.03
CA THR A 807 -29.35 -24.03 56.34
C THR A 807 -29.50 -24.29 57.83
N VAL A 808 -29.65 -23.21 58.60
CA VAL A 808 -30.62 -22.92 59.68
C VAL A 808 -30.23 -21.56 60.25
#